data_AF-A0A0G4KEZ5-F1
#
_entry.id   AF-A0A0G4KEZ5-F1
#
_cell.length_a   1.000
_cell.length_b   1.000
_cell.length_c   1.000
_cell.angle_alpha   90.00
_cell.angle_beta   90.00
_cell.angle_gamma   90.00
#
_symmetry.space_group_name_H-M   'P 1'
#
loop_
_entity.id
_entity.type
_entity.pdbx_description
1 polymer ?
#
loop_
_entity_poly.entity_id
_entity_poly.type
_entity_poly.pdbx_seq_one_letter_code
_entity_poly.pdbx_strand_id
1 'polypeptide(L)'
;MHIAALLALVPLVAALPSAEQPGLSPGLASSDVHRRFPATRQEDVYDYIIVGAGVAGTTLANRLTANGLFRVLLLEAGQLDDQEDLITIPGNGANAANSKYNWNITSTPSPATGNRAIALPIGRGVGGSSLINQMVFVRGSSGDFDRWKEFGNSGWGWTEIFKNFKKSEIFTRPNADVAQEFGATWEASSRGTQGAVHASYSPFWWPSIKNIVAAARELGIPILKDGYGGNNAGGFFTTHSVKPVENTRSSGRTAHYDVAAKRPNLKLIQYAHGSKIQVERGQAVGVEYIDTQTSTTKVVKAWREVIVSAGAVFSPQILQLSGIGDAKDLAAQGIKSVVDLPAVGRNLQDHPLVVAVNAITAPLSSANLSDTTFASEALALYKSNRTGPYANANAEFIMFLPISTFSSQPAALRQAAQSQTVGQFLPADYPDSVRQSFTKQHRLLTAGLSSDAQTPLEIFWNEGTVVSGVQHPYSRGSVKLVSNNPLTPPAVDPGYLTNPLDLAIMVDGFKLARRIANTTAIAPLAPFEVFPGPTVATDADIEQYIRQNLASFAHYAGTCSVGPQNAGGVVDSNFRVHGVKNIRVVDASVIPLLPASHTSTTVYALAEKAATAILSGVSTRKHTFTMSKDGETTQRRVEDAGAPVQYDNQDEEVKVGWRVWAAIFFMAASFGPGVALAFVVIAAIVVQVSNDLGNDAPFAWVVGAWSLSTAVSFSLGGPLSDIFGRRNMILGGQFVTLIGSIVGATAQSVAALIAAETVIGLGTGFIFVAYAGVPEMLPNKWRAVGVGILEGGITVPWGVITALIAGILYKYATWRWIFYIGIITETISLIGTAIFYWPTTHPRGDFDKTRWQQFKEIDWIGITLFTLGLATCLVGITWGGTPEHPWDSASTLTPILVGFAGLVACFTWEFNYAKDPLFPLELFKMWRGFTLLLIVLFICGMNFNALSALVPQGSLFMFTTDPIEIGVLSLPTNIWSLFPGVVIPMLAHKIGHLKWLIVAGAGFQAVFIGAGAATVAPNHKLAWAFVPAIGVPMFLLCTIVGYAVASLHVPHAHLGVAMGLLGTFRSAGGAVGNAMFNSIFQNKFNDYVGEEVVKAALASGLNPADLGAIIPGAITYNLDIPGSLEGIAGMTPEIRDTLRAAVRFAYGRAFKFLFYITIPFSVVAFICSLWIKDPHEHMTNHVAAAMLSRGAEKRLHGDGPGSSDVEVATVEDRREPKTIG
;
A
#
# COMPACT_ATOMS: atom_id res chain seq x y z
N MET A 1 -44.33 -11.74 -26.43
CA MET A 1 -44.67 -12.33 -25.12
C MET A 1 -43.50 -13.19 -24.66
N HIS A 2 -42.38 -12.51 -24.40
CA HIS A 2 -41.06 -13.04 -24.05
C HIS A 2 -40.40 -11.96 -23.19
N ILE A 3 -39.51 -12.35 -22.26
CA ILE A 3 -38.78 -11.47 -21.31
C ILE A 3 -39.58 -11.10 -20.04
N ALA A 4 -40.01 -12.11 -19.25
CA ALA A 4 -40.52 -11.88 -17.90
C ALA A 4 -40.16 -12.98 -16.86
N ALA A 5 -39.31 -13.96 -17.20
CA ALA A 5 -39.02 -15.12 -16.32
C ALA A 5 -37.56 -15.21 -15.83
N LEU A 6 -36.74 -14.18 -16.03
CA LEU A 6 -35.31 -14.16 -15.63
C LEU A 6 -34.98 -13.13 -14.53
N LEU A 7 -36.00 -12.56 -13.87
CA LEU A 7 -35.86 -11.53 -12.82
C LEU A 7 -36.47 -11.94 -11.46
N ALA A 8 -36.59 -13.24 -11.16
CA ALA A 8 -37.30 -13.74 -9.98
C ALA A 8 -36.43 -14.55 -8.97
N LEU A 9 -35.14 -14.23 -8.81
CA LEU A 9 -34.29 -14.84 -7.75
C LEU A 9 -33.37 -13.82 -7.04
N VAL A 10 -33.87 -12.61 -6.75
CA VAL A 10 -33.17 -11.58 -5.96
C VAL A 10 -33.91 -11.16 -4.66
N PRO A 11 -34.73 -12.00 -3.99
CA PRO A 11 -34.97 -11.76 -2.56
C PRO A 11 -34.81 -13.02 -1.72
N LEU A 12 -33.60 -13.25 -1.21
CA LEU A 12 -33.40 -14.06 0.00
C LEU A 12 -32.24 -13.49 0.84
N VAL A 13 -32.32 -12.20 1.18
CA VAL A 13 -31.45 -11.53 2.18
C VAL A 13 -32.28 -10.82 3.27
N ALA A 14 -33.59 -11.08 3.35
CA ALA A 14 -34.45 -10.47 4.38
C ALA A 14 -35.39 -11.51 5.00
N ALA A 15 -34.86 -12.37 5.86
CA ALA A 15 -35.60 -13.10 6.90
C ALA A 15 -34.61 -13.87 7.80
N LEU A 16 -34.00 -13.19 8.77
CA LEU A 16 -33.46 -13.85 9.96
C LEU A 16 -34.21 -13.26 11.17
N PRO A 17 -34.90 -14.09 11.97
CA PRO A 17 -35.54 -13.63 13.18
C PRO A 17 -34.48 -13.26 14.21
N SER A 18 -34.79 -12.21 14.98
CA SER A 18 -34.12 -11.84 16.22
C SER A 18 -34.03 -13.05 17.15
N ALA A 19 -32.84 -13.64 17.25
CA ALA A 19 -32.54 -14.64 18.26
C ALA A 19 -31.94 -13.94 19.48
N GLU A 20 -32.64 -14.10 20.59
CA GLU A 20 -32.35 -13.60 21.93
C GLU A 20 -30.93 -13.94 22.40
N GLN A 21 -30.36 -13.01 23.17
CA GLN A 21 -29.18 -13.26 23.98
C GLN A 21 -29.46 -14.35 25.03
N PRO A 22 -28.63 -15.39 25.16
CA PRO A 22 -28.48 -16.08 26.42
C PRO A 22 -27.41 -15.35 27.22
N GLY A 23 -27.84 -14.69 28.29
CA GLY A 23 -26.93 -14.20 29.31
C GLY A 23 -26.15 -15.37 29.94
N LEU A 24 -24.82 -15.23 29.97
CA LEU A 24 -23.98 -15.94 30.92
C LEU A 24 -23.09 -14.92 31.63
N SER A 25 -23.30 -14.89 32.94
CA SER A 25 -22.68 -14.11 34.00
C SER A 25 -21.15 -14.28 34.10
N PRO A 26 -20.46 -13.38 34.85
CA PRO A 26 -19.03 -13.21 34.81
C PRO A 26 -18.30 -14.22 35.70
N GLY A 27 -17.11 -14.63 35.26
CA GLY A 27 -16.14 -15.33 36.09
C GLY A 27 -15.70 -16.66 35.50
N LEU A 28 -14.50 -16.66 34.92
CA LEU A 28 -13.48 -17.69 35.14
C LEU A 28 -12.13 -17.16 34.63
N ALA A 29 -11.35 -16.75 35.63
CA ALA A 29 -9.91 -16.81 35.75
C ALA A 29 -9.02 -16.61 34.50
N SER A 30 -8.31 -15.48 34.56
CA SER A 30 -6.94 -15.34 34.13
C SER A 30 -6.05 -16.52 34.59
N SER A 31 -5.67 -17.41 33.69
CA SER A 31 -4.42 -18.17 33.77
C SER A 31 -4.13 -18.83 32.42
N ASP A 32 -2.86 -18.80 32.02
CA ASP A 32 -2.25 -19.66 31.00
C ASP A 32 -2.06 -19.16 29.54
N VAL A 33 -1.74 -17.87 29.35
CA VAL A 33 -0.90 -17.43 28.20
C VAL A 33 0.23 -16.48 28.65
N HIS A 34 0.81 -16.75 29.82
CA HIS A 34 2.05 -16.13 30.28
C HIS A 34 3.08 -17.21 30.61
N ARG A 35 3.83 -17.66 29.60
CA ARG A 35 5.11 -18.34 29.81
C ARG A 35 5.90 -18.44 28.50
N ARG A 36 6.67 -17.38 28.21
CA ARG A 36 7.99 -17.47 27.53
C ARG A 36 8.79 -16.18 27.62
N PHE A 37 8.92 -15.61 28.82
CA PHE A 37 10.13 -14.87 29.24
C PHE A 37 10.28 -15.09 30.75
N PRO A 38 11.45 -15.53 31.24
CA PRO A 38 11.64 -15.79 32.67
C PRO A 38 11.49 -14.48 33.45
N ALA A 39 10.55 -14.49 34.40
CA ALA A 39 10.35 -13.43 35.36
C ALA A 39 11.44 -13.50 36.44
N THR A 40 12.45 -12.64 36.33
CA THR A 40 13.33 -12.25 37.44
C THR A 40 13.79 -10.80 37.25
N ARG A 41 13.20 -9.87 38.03
CA ARG A 41 13.57 -8.45 38.32
C ARG A 41 14.43 -7.69 37.29
N GLN A 42 13.79 -6.80 36.51
CA GLN A 42 14.34 -5.49 36.12
C GLN A 42 13.19 -4.59 35.61
N GLU A 43 12.36 -4.09 36.52
CA GLU A 43 11.33 -3.09 36.19
C GLU A 43 12.01 -1.71 35.99
N ASP A 44 11.52 -0.91 35.03
CA ASP A 44 11.88 0.50 34.72
C ASP A 44 13.01 0.84 33.72
N VAL A 45 13.44 -0.09 32.86
CA VAL A 45 14.35 0.25 31.73
C VAL A 45 13.64 0.15 30.37
N TYR A 46 13.76 1.20 29.54
CA TYR A 46 13.21 1.29 28.17
C TYR A 46 14.32 1.62 27.18
N ASP A 47 14.19 1.21 25.91
CA ASP A 47 15.16 1.60 24.87
C ASP A 47 15.15 3.11 24.67
N TYR A 48 13.95 3.68 24.53
CA TYR A 48 13.74 5.10 24.36
C TYR A 48 12.71 5.61 25.36
N ILE A 49 13.00 6.75 25.97
CA ILE A 49 12.02 7.51 26.76
C ILE A 49 11.73 8.81 26.01
N ILE A 50 10.46 9.04 25.69
CA ILE A 50 9.99 10.27 25.05
C ILE A 50 9.26 11.10 26.10
N VAL A 51 9.70 12.34 26.31
CA VAL A 51 9.12 13.28 27.28
C VAL A 51 8.26 14.29 26.53
N GLY A 52 6.94 14.15 26.67
CA GLY A 52 5.92 14.90 25.95
C GLY A 52 5.27 14.06 24.85
N ALA A 53 3.97 13.82 24.98
CA ALA A 53 3.14 13.17 23.96
C ALA A 53 2.48 14.19 23.03
N GLY A 54 3.20 15.22 22.62
CA GLY A 54 2.76 16.16 21.60
C GLY A 54 2.86 15.61 20.18
N VAL A 55 2.69 16.47 19.17
CA VAL A 55 2.81 16.15 17.73
C VAL A 55 4.05 15.30 17.41
N ALA A 56 5.23 15.77 17.82
CA ALA A 56 6.48 15.05 17.56
C ALA A 56 6.60 13.77 18.40
N GLY A 57 6.22 13.83 19.68
CA GLY A 57 6.34 12.70 20.60
C GLY A 57 5.47 11.51 20.22
N THR A 58 4.21 11.73 19.83
CA THR A 58 3.34 10.63 19.36
C THR A 58 3.80 10.09 18.01
N THR A 59 4.29 10.96 17.11
CA THR A 59 4.88 10.53 15.83
C THR A 59 6.08 9.62 16.06
N LEU A 60 7.03 10.02 16.90
CA LEU A 60 8.21 9.23 17.25
C LEU A 60 7.83 7.93 17.96
N ALA A 61 6.91 7.96 18.92
CA ALA A 61 6.41 6.76 19.59
C ALA A 61 5.85 5.75 18.58
N ASN A 62 5.08 6.22 17.58
CA ASN A 62 4.59 5.37 16.51
C ASN A 62 5.73 4.83 15.64
N ARG A 63 6.66 5.67 15.18
CA ARG A 63 7.75 5.21 14.29
C ARG A 63 8.73 4.26 14.97
N LEU A 64 9.13 4.54 16.21
CA LEU A 64 10.12 3.74 16.94
C LEU A 64 9.56 2.37 17.39
N THR A 65 8.24 2.25 17.59
CA THR A 65 7.64 0.97 18.01
C THR A 65 7.20 0.08 16.85
N ALA A 66 7.20 0.60 15.61
CA ALA A 66 6.58 -0.05 14.45
C ALA A 66 7.17 -1.43 14.08
N ASN A 67 8.47 -1.63 14.32
CA ASN A 67 9.16 -2.89 14.04
C ASN A 67 9.05 -3.93 15.17
N GLY A 68 8.45 -3.57 16.31
CA GLY A 68 8.38 -4.42 17.50
C GLY A 68 9.69 -4.58 18.29
N LEU A 69 10.81 -4.02 17.83
CA LEU A 69 12.14 -4.23 18.41
C LEU A 69 12.40 -3.38 19.65
N PHE A 70 11.93 -2.12 19.66
CA PHE A 70 12.26 -1.17 20.72
C PHE A 70 11.12 -1.02 21.72
N ARG A 71 11.45 -1.08 23.02
CA ARG A 71 10.54 -0.72 24.11
C ARG A 71 10.57 0.79 24.31
N VAL A 72 9.45 1.44 24.09
CA VAL A 72 9.33 2.90 24.18
C VAL A 72 8.42 3.29 25.32
N LEU A 73 8.90 4.19 26.18
CA LEU A 73 8.09 4.85 27.19
C LEU A 73 7.75 6.27 26.72
N LEU A 74 6.47 6.59 26.73
CA LEU A 74 5.95 7.93 26.44
C LEU A 74 5.42 8.54 27.74
N LEU A 75 5.98 9.67 28.17
CA LEU A 75 5.57 10.41 29.35
C LEU A 75 4.79 11.65 28.93
N GLU A 76 3.60 11.87 29.49
CA GLU A 76 2.77 13.04 29.19
C GLU A 76 2.23 13.68 30.47
N ALA A 77 2.37 15.01 30.58
CA ALA A 77 1.94 15.77 31.75
C ALA A 77 0.41 15.93 31.84
N GLY A 78 -0.29 15.86 30.71
CA GLY A 78 -1.75 15.82 30.62
C GLY A 78 -2.32 14.40 30.52
N GLN A 79 -3.59 14.35 30.12
CA GLN A 79 -4.36 13.12 29.93
C GLN A 79 -4.70 12.90 28.44
N LEU A 80 -5.15 11.70 28.10
CA LEU A 80 -5.89 11.43 26.88
C LEU A 80 -7.20 12.21 26.89
N ASP A 81 -7.62 12.74 25.74
CA ASP A 81 -8.93 13.35 25.66
C ASP A 81 -10.07 12.32 25.71
N ASP A 82 -11.29 12.76 26.01
CA ASP A 82 -12.47 11.90 26.05
C ASP A 82 -13.20 11.90 24.69
N GLN A 83 -12.54 12.41 23.65
CA GLN A 83 -13.11 12.67 22.32
C GLN A 83 -14.33 13.61 22.37
N GLU A 84 -14.28 14.61 23.27
CA GLU A 84 -15.37 15.56 23.44
C GLU A 84 -15.63 16.38 22.17
N ASP A 85 -16.89 16.77 21.93
CA ASP A 85 -17.31 17.58 20.78
C ASP A 85 -16.50 18.89 20.62
N LEU A 86 -16.04 19.48 21.73
CA LEU A 86 -15.19 20.68 21.72
C LEU A 86 -13.81 20.44 21.08
N ILE A 87 -13.32 19.20 21.11
CA ILE A 87 -12.04 18.78 20.57
C ILE A 87 -12.23 18.17 19.18
N THR A 88 -13.21 17.29 19.00
CA THR A 88 -13.34 16.48 17.78
C THR A 88 -14.00 17.22 16.63
N ILE A 89 -14.97 18.11 16.89
CA ILE A 89 -15.75 18.81 15.85
C ILE A 89 -14.95 20.00 15.29
N PRO A 90 -14.68 20.06 13.98
CA PRO A 90 -13.87 21.12 13.38
C PRO A 90 -14.37 22.54 13.64
N GLY A 91 -15.68 22.78 13.55
CA GLY A 91 -16.31 24.08 13.79
C GLY A 91 -16.14 24.60 15.22
N ASN A 92 -15.77 23.74 16.16
CA ASN A 92 -15.46 24.13 17.54
C ASN A 92 -13.98 24.43 17.76
N GLY A 93 -13.12 24.29 16.74
CA GLY A 93 -11.66 24.37 16.87
C GLY A 93 -11.15 25.67 17.48
N ALA A 94 -11.79 26.81 17.19
CA ALA A 94 -11.44 28.11 17.77
C ALA A 94 -11.65 28.17 19.30
N ASN A 95 -12.56 27.35 19.83
CA ASN A 95 -12.89 27.29 21.26
C ASN A 95 -12.11 26.20 22.00
N ALA A 96 -11.36 25.33 21.30
CA ALA A 96 -10.67 24.20 21.91
C ALA A 96 -9.58 24.64 22.92
N ALA A 97 -9.02 25.84 22.76
CA ALA A 97 -8.07 26.42 23.72
C ALA A 97 -8.69 26.78 25.08
N ASN A 98 -10.03 26.86 25.18
CA ASN A 98 -10.76 27.06 26.44
C ASN A 98 -10.98 25.75 27.22
N SER A 99 -10.50 24.62 26.70
CA SER A 99 -10.65 23.31 27.32
C SER A 99 -9.64 23.05 28.44
N LYS A 100 -9.85 21.95 29.19
CA LYS A 100 -8.92 21.42 30.20
C LYS A 100 -7.56 20.99 29.62
N TYR A 101 -7.41 20.93 28.29
CA TYR A 101 -6.20 20.53 27.59
C TYR A 101 -5.29 21.71 27.23
N ASN A 102 -5.49 22.90 27.82
CA ASN A 102 -4.58 24.03 27.67
C ASN A 102 -3.75 24.23 28.95
N TRP A 103 -2.45 24.50 28.82
CA TRP A 103 -1.58 24.87 29.94
C TRP A 103 -1.98 26.20 30.59
N ASN A 104 -2.70 27.05 29.87
CA ASN A 104 -3.25 28.33 30.35
C ASN A 104 -2.18 29.26 30.96
N ILE A 105 -1.10 29.49 30.21
CA ILE A 105 -0.02 30.42 30.60
C ILE A 105 -0.08 31.70 29.77
N THR A 106 0.59 32.74 30.25
CA THR A 106 0.69 34.04 29.58
C THR A 106 2.14 34.43 29.36
N SER A 107 2.37 35.35 28.42
CA SER A 107 3.68 35.97 28.25
C SER A 107 4.04 36.86 29.44
N THR A 108 5.33 37.09 29.62
CA THR A 108 5.83 38.19 30.45
C THR A 108 5.30 39.52 29.87
N PRO A 109 4.78 40.45 30.71
CA PRO A 109 4.40 41.78 30.26
C PRO A 109 5.58 42.55 29.64
N SER A 110 5.35 43.22 28.51
CA SER A 110 6.38 43.99 27.81
C SER A 110 5.92 45.41 27.48
N PRO A 111 6.75 46.44 27.68
CA PRO A 111 6.45 47.81 27.24
C PRO A 111 6.15 47.89 25.74
N ALA A 112 6.78 47.05 24.91
CA ALA A 112 6.58 47.03 23.46
C ALA A 112 5.13 46.66 23.07
N THR A 113 4.41 45.93 23.93
CA THR A 113 3.02 45.50 23.74
C THR A 113 2.04 46.18 24.71
N GLY A 114 2.41 47.37 25.21
CA GLY A 114 1.56 48.13 26.15
C GLY A 114 1.45 47.48 27.53
N ASN A 115 2.49 46.77 27.98
CA ASN A 115 2.56 46.04 29.25
C ASN A 115 1.49 44.96 29.42
N ARG A 116 1.01 44.36 28.32
CA ARG A 116 0.04 43.27 28.36
C ARG A 116 0.72 41.92 28.58
N ALA A 117 0.12 41.10 29.44
CA ALA A 117 0.38 39.67 29.50
C ALA A 117 -0.49 38.99 28.43
N ILE A 118 0.12 38.51 27.35
CA ILE A 118 -0.60 37.94 26.21
C ILE A 118 -0.85 36.45 26.47
N ALA A 119 -2.07 35.96 26.24
CA ALA A 119 -2.39 34.55 26.41
C ALA A 119 -1.61 33.67 25.43
N LEU A 120 -1.05 32.57 25.93
CA LEU A 120 -0.25 31.63 25.13
C LEU A 120 -0.89 30.23 25.18
N PRO A 121 -1.77 29.89 24.23
CA PRO A 121 -2.44 28.60 24.23
C PRO A 121 -1.45 27.49 23.85
N ILE A 122 -1.29 26.49 24.73
CA ILE A 122 -0.37 25.36 24.55
C ILE A 122 -1.07 24.10 25.01
N GLY A 123 -1.05 23.04 24.18
CA GLY A 123 -1.73 21.81 24.51
C GLY A 123 -1.07 21.03 25.66
N ARG A 124 -1.90 20.50 26.56
CA ARG A 124 -1.57 19.68 27.72
C ARG A 124 -2.40 18.38 27.68
N GLY A 125 -1.85 17.34 27.06
CA GLY A 125 -2.55 16.08 26.84
C GLY A 125 -1.91 15.28 25.70
N VAL A 126 -2.34 14.03 25.54
CA VAL A 126 -1.83 13.18 24.45
C VAL A 126 -2.31 13.72 23.11
N GLY A 127 -1.39 14.10 22.24
CA GLY A 127 -1.59 14.90 21.03
C GLY A 127 -1.05 16.34 21.15
N GLY A 128 -0.82 16.84 22.37
CA GLY A 128 -0.32 18.18 22.65
C GLY A 128 -1.16 19.26 21.98
N SER A 129 -0.51 20.31 21.45
CA SER A 129 -1.23 21.44 20.82
C SER A 129 -2.07 21.05 19.61
N SER A 130 -1.90 19.86 19.01
CA SER A 130 -2.81 19.41 17.94
C SER A 130 -4.22 19.08 18.42
N LEU A 131 -4.43 18.89 19.73
CA LEU A 131 -5.77 18.78 20.32
C LEU A 131 -6.54 20.10 20.29
N ILE A 132 -5.83 21.22 20.43
CA ILE A 132 -6.44 22.54 20.63
C ILE A 132 -6.17 23.54 19.50
N ASN A 133 -5.46 23.13 18.44
CA ASN A 133 -5.20 24.00 17.29
C ASN A 133 -6.47 24.23 16.44
N GLN A 134 -6.43 25.19 15.53
CA GLN A 134 -7.52 25.45 14.58
C GLN A 134 -7.42 24.60 13.29
N MET A 135 -6.64 23.53 13.32
CA MET A 135 -6.49 22.52 12.27
C MET A 135 -5.91 22.96 10.93
N VAL A 136 -5.76 24.25 10.61
CA VAL A 136 -5.10 24.71 9.37
C VAL A 136 -3.76 23.99 9.17
N PHE A 137 -3.59 23.41 7.99
CA PHE A 137 -2.51 22.49 7.66
C PHE A 137 -1.85 22.94 6.35
N VAL A 138 -0.96 23.94 6.46
CA VAL A 138 -0.25 24.61 5.34
C VAL A 138 1.27 24.46 5.51
N ARG A 139 2.04 24.69 4.44
CA ARG A 139 3.53 24.59 4.44
C ARG A 139 4.17 25.93 4.10
N GLY A 140 5.45 26.07 4.45
CA GLY A 140 6.27 27.23 4.08
C GLY A 140 6.78 27.12 2.65
N SER A 141 7.40 28.19 2.16
CA SER A 141 8.06 28.18 0.85
C SER A 141 9.39 27.43 0.92
N SER A 142 9.92 27.01 -0.24
CA SER A 142 11.23 26.35 -0.31
C SER A 142 12.34 27.21 0.29
N GLY A 143 12.28 28.52 0.03
CA GLY A 143 13.24 29.47 0.57
C GLY A 143 13.25 29.52 2.10
N ASP A 144 12.16 29.23 2.79
CA ASP A 144 12.13 29.18 4.26
C ASP A 144 13.07 28.11 4.80
N PHE A 145 13.00 26.92 4.21
CA PHE A 145 13.79 25.77 4.63
C PHE A 145 15.21 25.85 4.08
N ASP A 146 15.42 26.40 2.89
CA ASP A 146 16.76 26.62 2.35
C ASP A 146 17.55 27.62 3.20
N ARG A 147 16.90 28.61 3.83
CA ARG A 147 17.54 29.47 4.84
C ARG A 147 18.04 28.69 6.05
N TRP A 148 17.39 27.59 6.45
CA TRP A 148 17.90 26.74 7.53
C TRP A 148 19.21 26.07 7.13
N LYS A 149 19.32 25.63 5.87
CA LYS A 149 20.56 25.10 5.31
C LYS A 149 21.66 26.17 5.23
N GLU A 150 21.34 27.37 4.75
CA GLU A 150 22.27 28.52 4.71
C GLU A 150 22.70 28.98 6.12
N PHE A 151 21.83 28.81 7.11
CA PHE A 151 22.17 29.04 8.52
C PHE A 151 23.24 28.06 9.04
N GLY A 152 23.50 26.96 8.33
CA GLY A 152 24.55 25.98 8.64
C GLY A 152 24.03 24.56 8.90
N ASN A 153 22.75 24.30 8.63
CA ASN A 153 22.12 23.01 8.90
C ASN A 153 22.06 22.15 7.64
N SER A 154 23.16 21.47 7.34
CA SER A 154 23.22 20.54 6.21
C SER A 154 22.09 19.49 6.28
N GLY A 155 21.38 19.30 5.16
CA GLY A 155 20.27 18.36 5.05
C GLY A 155 18.94 18.85 5.65
N TRP A 156 18.80 20.15 5.94
CA TRP A 156 17.56 20.78 6.41
C TRP A 156 16.94 21.74 5.37
N GLY A 157 17.40 21.70 4.11
CA GLY A 157 16.82 22.48 3.02
C GLY A 157 15.47 21.91 2.53
N TRP A 158 14.85 22.62 1.58
CA TRP A 158 13.56 22.24 1.02
C TRP A 158 13.56 20.82 0.45
N THR A 159 14.58 20.51 -0.36
CA THR A 159 14.71 19.20 -1.03
C THR A 159 14.69 18.04 -0.03
N GLU A 160 15.31 18.21 1.14
CA GLU A 160 15.36 17.16 2.15
C GLU A 160 14.09 17.10 3.00
N ILE A 161 13.51 18.24 3.39
CA ILE A 161 12.33 18.25 4.26
C ILE A 161 11.02 18.00 3.52
N PHE A 162 10.92 18.36 2.24
CA PHE A 162 9.73 18.15 1.41
C PHE A 162 9.27 16.69 1.38
N LYS A 163 10.22 15.75 1.35
CA LYS A 163 9.94 14.31 1.46
C LYS A 163 9.25 13.96 2.77
N ASN A 164 9.64 14.59 3.86
CA ASN A 164 9.07 14.36 5.18
C ASN A 164 7.70 15.04 5.35
N PHE A 165 7.47 16.18 4.68
CA PHE A 165 6.14 16.77 4.57
C PHE A 165 5.16 15.84 3.85
N LYS A 166 5.56 15.24 2.72
CA LYS A 166 4.74 14.24 2.04
C LYS A 166 4.55 12.99 2.91
N LYS A 167 5.58 12.56 3.62
CA LYS A 167 5.51 11.38 4.50
C LYS A 167 4.59 11.54 5.72
N SER A 168 4.36 12.77 6.19
CA SER A 168 3.53 12.99 7.39
C SER A 168 2.03 12.97 7.09
N GLU A 169 1.61 13.30 5.88
CA GLU A 169 0.21 13.56 5.55
C GLU A 169 -0.47 12.50 4.67
N ILE A 170 -1.80 12.41 4.79
CA ILE A 170 -2.70 11.79 3.83
C ILE A 170 -3.58 12.92 3.28
N PHE A 171 -3.26 13.38 2.07
CA PHE A 171 -4.02 14.39 1.38
C PHE A 171 -5.36 13.86 0.88
N THR A 172 -6.40 14.70 0.99
CA THR A 172 -7.70 14.44 0.37
C THR A 172 -8.12 15.67 -0.41
N ARG A 173 -8.51 15.45 -1.67
CA ARG A 173 -8.99 16.48 -2.58
C ARG A 173 -10.26 17.15 -2.05
N PRO A 174 -10.55 18.39 -2.49
CA PRO A 174 -11.82 19.00 -2.15
C PRO A 174 -12.97 18.21 -2.75
N ASN A 175 -14.11 18.21 -2.05
CA ASN A 175 -15.35 17.67 -2.60
C ASN A 175 -15.66 18.35 -3.94
N ALA A 176 -16.15 17.58 -4.92
CA ALA A 176 -16.39 18.09 -6.27
C ALA A 176 -17.26 19.35 -6.28
N ASP A 177 -18.32 19.35 -5.47
CA ASP A 177 -19.25 20.48 -5.36
C ASP A 177 -18.57 21.73 -4.77
N VAL A 178 -17.77 21.56 -3.71
CA VAL A 178 -16.98 22.65 -3.11
C VAL A 178 -15.94 23.18 -4.11
N ALA A 179 -15.26 22.28 -4.82
CA ALA A 179 -14.27 22.65 -5.82
C ALA A 179 -14.89 23.44 -6.97
N GLN A 180 -16.04 23.00 -7.46
CA GLN A 180 -16.78 23.67 -8.53
C GLN A 180 -17.34 25.02 -8.05
N GLU A 181 -17.90 25.06 -6.85
CA GLU A 181 -18.57 26.25 -6.32
C GLU A 181 -17.60 27.40 -6.04
N PHE A 182 -16.45 27.10 -5.41
CA PHE A 182 -15.50 28.11 -4.97
C PHE A 182 -14.29 28.25 -5.91
N GLY A 183 -14.17 27.39 -6.91
CA GLY A 183 -13.02 27.33 -7.80
C GLY A 183 -11.77 26.80 -7.09
N ALA A 184 -11.93 25.86 -6.15
CA ALA A 184 -10.83 25.32 -5.37
C ALA A 184 -9.88 24.48 -6.25
N THR A 185 -8.60 24.87 -6.27
CA THR A 185 -7.55 24.17 -7.00
C THR A 185 -6.58 23.47 -6.05
N TRP A 186 -5.91 22.44 -6.58
CA TRP A 186 -4.87 21.72 -5.88
C TRP A 186 -3.83 21.18 -6.88
N GLU A 187 -2.68 20.74 -6.35
CA GLU A 187 -1.61 20.09 -7.10
C GLU A 187 -1.29 18.75 -6.43
N ALA A 188 -1.67 17.63 -7.05
CA ALA A 188 -1.49 16.32 -6.42
C ALA A 188 -0.02 15.96 -6.22
N SER A 189 0.86 16.39 -7.12
CA SER A 189 2.30 16.08 -7.05
C SER A 189 2.96 16.68 -5.81
N SER A 190 2.44 17.80 -5.29
CA SER A 190 2.96 18.47 -4.10
C SER A 190 2.53 17.81 -2.79
N ARG A 191 1.60 16.85 -2.82
CA ARG A 191 0.96 16.28 -1.62
C ARG A 191 1.40 14.85 -1.34
N GLY A 192 1.30 14.45 -0.08
CA GLY A 192 1.52 13.07 0.38
C GLY A 192 0.20 12.32 0.56
N THR A 193 0.17 11.02 0.28
CA THR A 193 -1.07 10.21 0.37
C THR A 193 -0.94 9.00 1.31
N GLN A 194 0.17 8.92 2.05
CA GLN A 194 0.57 7.72 2.81
C GLN A 194 0.97 7.97 4.25
N GLY A 195 0.91 9.22 4.69
CA GLY A 195 1.24 9.58 6.06
C GLY A 195 0.19 9.12 7.04
N ALA A 196 0.10 9.81 8.18
CA ALA A 196 -0.87 9.47 9.21
C ALA A 196 -1.87 10.60 9.47
N VAL A 197 -1.47 11.84 9.17
CA VAL A 197 -2.27 13.03 9.45
C VAL A 197 -3.11 13.35 8.23
N HIS A 198 -4.43 13.34 8.35
CA HIS A 198 -5.27 13.71 7.23
C HIS A 198 -5.15 15.20 6.93
N ALA A 199 -4.94 15.55 5.67
CA ALA A 199 -4.92 16.92 5.17
C ALA A 199 -6.02 17.06 4.12
N SER A 200 -7.21 17.46 4.55
CA SER A 200 -8.43 17.50 3.73
C SER A 200 -9.00 18.90 3.64
N TYR A 201 -9.88 19.15 2.68
CA TYR A 201 -10.65 20.38 2.63
C TYR A 201 -11.98 20.19 3.36
N SER A 202 -12.41 21.22 4.09
CA SER A 202 -13.72 21.20 4.76
C SER A 202 -14.86 20.98 3.73
N PRO A 203 -15.89 20.17 4.03
CA PRO A 203 -16.98 19.89 3.10
C PRO A 203 -18.01 21.03 2.99
N PHE A 204 -17.92 22.03 3.87
CA PHE A 204 -18.76 23.23 3.86
C PHE A 204 -17.86 24.45 4.02
N TRP A 205 -18.01 25.45 3.14
CA TRP A 205 -17.30 26.72 3.20
C TRP A 205 -18.32 27.86 3.23
N TRP A 206 -17.99 28.94 3.92
CA TRP A 206 -18.85 30.10 3.95
C TRP A 206 -18.88 30.82 2.59
N PRO A 207 -20.04 31.30 2.12
CA PRO A 207 -20.15 31.94 0.81
C PRO A 207 -19.22 33.14 0.58
N SER A 208 -18.86 33.86 1.66
CA SER A 208 -17.98 35.03 1.58
C SER A 208 -16.57 34.71 1.06
N ILE A 209 -16.18 33.42 1.04
CA ILE A 209 -14.91 32.96 0.46
C ILE A 209 -14.77 33.36 -1.02
N LYS A 210 -15.86 33.37 -1.78
CA LYS A 210 -15.84 33.81 -3.20
C LYS A 210 -15.43 35.28 -3.31
N ASN A 211 -15.93 36.11 -2.40
CA ASN A 211 -15.63 37.53 -2.35
C ASN A 211 -14.16 37.77 -2.01
N ILE A 212 -13.56 37.03 -1.05
CA ILE A 212 -12.14 37.22 -0.74
C ILE A 212 -11.22 36.79 -1.90
N VAL A 213 -11.55 35.72 -2.62
CA VAL A 213 -10.77 35.28 -3.80
C VAL A 213 -10.86 36.32 -4.92
N ALA A 214 -12.03 36.92 -5.12
CA ALA A 214 -12.22 38.01 -6.09
C ALA A 214 -11.49 39.30 -5.65
N ALA A 215 -11.53 39.65 -4.36
CA ALA A 215 -10.81 40.80 -3.80
C ALA A 215 -9.29 40.66 -3.96
N ALA A 216 -8.76 39.45 -3.74
CA ALA A 216 -7.35 39.15 -3.98
C ALA A 216 -6.96 39.41 -5.46
N ARG A 217 -7.79 38.97 -6.41
CA ARG A 217 -7.58 39.26 -7.85
C ARG A 217 -7.67 40.75 -8.17
N GLU A 218 -8.63 41.46 -7.60
CA GLU A 218 -8.81 42.92 -7.76
C GLU A 218 -7.57 43.69 -7.29
N LEU A 219 -6.92 43.23 -6.22
CA LEU A 219 -5.69 43.82 -5.67
C LEU A 219 -4.41 43.31 -6.35
N GLY A 220 -4.52 42.49 -7.40
CA GLY A 220 -3.36 41.94 -8.11
C GLY A 220 -2.58 40.87 -7.34
N ILE A 221 -3.16 40.29 -6.29
CA ILE A 221 -2.56 39.18 -5.55
C ILE A 221 -2.73 37.89 -6.39
N PRO A 222 -1.63 37.19 -6.72
CA PRO A 222 -1.71 35.94 -7.48
C PRO A 222 -2.52 34.87 -6.73
N ILE A 223 -3.43 34.20 -7.43
CA ILE A 223 -4.12 33.01 -6.91
C ILE A 223 -3.36 31.80 -7.40
N LEU A 224 -2.71 31.10 -6.48
CA LEU A 224 -1.87 29.95 -6.79
C LEU A 224 -2.74 28.71 -7.02
N LYS A 225 -2.24 27.82 -7.89
CA LYS A 225 -2.83 26.48 -8.07
C LYS A 225 -2.82 25.70 -6.75
N ASP A 226 -1.71 25.79 -6.02
CA ASP A 226 -1.51 25.27 -4.66
C ASP A 226 -0.40 26.04 -3.95
N GLY A 227 -0.33 25.95 -2.61
CA GLY A 227 0.73 26.56 -1.79
C GLY A 227 1.69 25.55 -1.16
N TYR A 228 1.71 24.29 -1.64
CA TYR A 228 2.34 23.17 -0.93
C TYR A 228 3.61 22.64 -1.61
N GLY A 229 3.83 23.01 -2.88
CA GLY A 229 4.95 22.59 -3.73
C GLY A 229 6.25 23.39 -3.57
N GLY A 230 6.34 24.27 -2.58
CA GLY A 230 7.55 25.07 -2.30
C GLY A 230 7.44 26.52 -2.77
N ASN A 231 6.31 26.92 -3.33
CA ASN A 231 5.98 28.33 -3.52
C ASN A 231 4.60 28.59 -2.90
N ASN A 232 4.55 29.48 -1.91
CA ASN A 232 3.30 29.90 -1.28
C ASN A 232 3.03 31.41 -1.45
N ALA A 233 3.81 32.11 -2.28
CA ALA A 233 3.70 33.56 -2.50
C ALA A 233 2.47 33.93 -3.33
N GLY A 234 1.35 34.15 -2.64
CA GLY A 234 0.04 34.42 -3.21
C GLY A 234 -1.07 33.85 -2.33
N GLY A 235 -2.29 33.87 -2.85
CA GLY A 235 -3.46 33.26 -2.22
C GLY A 235 -3.72 31.84 -2.70
N PHE A 236 -4.03 30.92 -1.79
CA PHE A 236 -4.39 29.54 -2.14
C PHE A 236 -5.38 28.93 -1.15
N PHE A 237 -6.08 27.89 -1.60
CA PHE A 237 -7.01 27.15 -0.77
C PHE A 237 -6.28 26.18 0.16
N THR A 238 -6.66 26.18 1.44
CA THR A 238 -5.96 25.46 2.50
C THR A 238 -6.61 24.12 2.81
N THR A 239 -5.77 23.17 3.19
CA THR A 239 -6.21 21.94 3.85
C THR A 239 -6.19 22.10 5.37
N HIS A 240 -7.00 21.29 6.04
CA HIS A 240 -7.09 21.17 7.48
C HIS A 240 -6.72 19.75 7.92
N SER A 241 -6.25 19.65 9.15
CA SER A 241 -5.96 18.40 9.85
C SER A 241 -7.26 17.74 10.31
N VAL A 242 -8.08 17.29 9.35
CA VAL A 242 -9.42 16.73 9.53
C VAL A 242 -9.55 15.44 8.74
N LYS A 243 -10.17 14.42 9.32
CA LYS A 243 -10.47 13.16 8.62
C LYS A 243 -11.62 13.39 7.63
N PRO A 244 -11.46 13.06 6.34
CA PRO A 244 -12.38 13.50 5.28
C PRO A 244 -13.77 12.85 5.31
N VAL A 245 -13.91 11.66 5.93
CA VAL A 245 -15.19 10.93 5.99
C VAL A 245 -15.93 11.25 7.29
N GLU A 246 -15.23 11.15 8.41
CA GLU A 246 -15.81 11.41 9.73
C GLU A 246 -15.97 12.91 10.01
N ASN A 247 -15.29 13.77 9.25
CA ASN A 247 -15.16 15.21 9.47
C ASN A 247 -14.84 15.55 10.93
N THR A 248 -13.93 14.79 11.52
CA THR A 248 -13.39 15.02 12.86
C THR A 248 -11.92 15.41 12.78
N ARG A 249 -11.44 16.18 13.76
CA ARG A 249 -10.02 16.50 13.95
C ARG A 249 -9.10 15.27 13.80
N SER A 250 -8.02 15.43 13.05
CA SER A 250 -6.89 14.51 12.92
C SER A 250 -5.71 15.04 13.74
N SER A 251 -5.68 14.69 15.03
CA SER A 251 -4.62 15.12 15.96
C SER A 251 -3.45 14.14 16.00
N GLY A 252 -2.34 14.53 16.64
CA GLY A 252 -1.20 13.66 16.90
C GLY A 252 -1.59 12.43 17.74
N ARG A 253 -2.67 12.51 18.53
CA ARG A 253 -3.24 11.35 19.21
C ARG A 253 -3.86 10.39 18.21
N THR A 254 -4.85 10.85 17.46
CA THR A 254 -5.65 9.98 16.57
C THR A 254 -4.83 9.45 15.40
N ALA A 255 -3.89 10.25 14.89
CA ALA A 255 -3.03 9.89 13.77
C ALA A 255 -1.90 8.92 14.17
N HIS A 256 -1.31 9.08 15.36
CA HIS A 256 -0.12 8.32 15.73
C HIS A 256 -0.26 7.50 17.01
N TYR A 257 -0.74 8.10 18.11
CA TYR A 257 -0.81 7.39 19.39
C TYR A 257 -1.81 6.23 19.36
N ASP A 258 -3.05 6.44 18.94
CA ASP A 258 -4.09 5.40 18.98
C ASP A 258 -3.72 4.20 18.09
N VAL A 259 -2.94 4.44 17.02
CA VAL A 259 -2.38 3.41 16.15
C VAL A 259 -1.29 2.61 16.88
N ALA A 260 -0.37 3.30 17.58
CA ALA A 260 0.76 2.68 18.26
C ALA A 260 0.40 2.05 19.62
N ALA A 261 -0.64 2.53 20.29
CA ALA A 261 -1.09 2.08 21.60
C ALA A 261 -1.52 0.61 21.62
N LYS A 262 -1.88 0.06 20.46
CA LYS A 262 -2.21 -1.36 20.27
C LYS A 262 -0.98 -2.28 20.36
N ARG A 263 0.24 -1.72 20.35
CA ARG A 263 1.49 -2.49 20.33
C ARG A 263 2.00 -2.71 21.75
N PRO A 264 2.40 -3.95 22.13
CA PRO A 264 2.81 -4.28 23.49
C PRO A 264 4.13 -3.62 23.94
N ASN A 265 4.92 -3.09 23.00
CA ASN A 265 6.21 -2.44 23.24
C ASN A 265 6.11 -0.91 23.40
N LEU A 266 4.91 -0.32 23.38
CA LEU A 266 4.66 1.07 23.75
C LEU A 266 4.00 1.14 25.13
N LYS A 267 4.55 1.93 26.04
CA LYS A 267 3.89 2.28 27.31
C LYS A 267 3.66 3.78 27.39
N LEU A 268 2.44 4.20 27.69
CA LEU A 268 2.12 5.59 28.05
C LEU A 268 2.01 5.71 29.57
N ILE A 269 2.56 6.78 30.14
CA ILE A 269 2.23 7.24 31.49
C ILE A 269 1.66 8.66 31.37
N GLN A 270 0.38 8.79 31.71
CA GLN A 270 -0.34 10.06 31.78
C GLN A 270 -0.04 10.77 33.10
N TYR A 271 -0.34 12.06 33.19
CA TYR A 271 -0.10 12.88 34.38
C TYR A 271 1.37 12.89 34.85
N ALA A 272 2.29 12.47 34.00
CA ALA A 272 3.72 12.37 34.24
C ALA A 272 4.41 13.66 33.77
N HIS A 273 4.55 14.62 34.69
CA HIS A 273 5.27 15.85 34.43
C HIS A 273 6.78 15.57 34.41
N GLY A 274 7.37 15.54 33.21
CA GLY A 274 8.82 15.39 33.04
C GLY A 274 9.56 16.52 33.76
N SER A 275 10.34 16.20 34.79
CA SER A 275 10.96 17.18 35.68
C SER A 275 12.38 17.51 35.26
N LYS A 276 13.23 16.48 35.09
CA LYS A 276 14.60 16.64 34.60
C LYS A 276 15.15 15.35 34.01
N ILE A 277 16.17 15.48 33.17
CA ILE A 277 16.94 14.39 32.60
C ILE A 277 18.08 14.05 33.56
N GLN A 278 18.22 12.76 33.87
CA GLN A 278 19.32 12.26 34.69
C GLN A 278 20.56 12.13 33.80
N VAL A 279 21.59 12.92 34.08
CA VAL A 279 22.87 12.90 33.35
C VAL A 279 23.97 12.34 34.24
N GLU A 280 24.56 11.23 33.80
CA GLU A 280 25.69 10.58 34.47
C GLU A 280 26.87 10.54 33.50
N ARG A 281 28.05 11.01 33.93
CA ARG A 281 29.29 11.01 33.12
C ARG A 281 29.10 11.61 31.70
N GLY A 282 28.31 12.67 31.59
CA GLY A 282 28.01 13.36 30.32
C GLY A 282 27.03 12.63 29.39
N GLN A 283 26.28 11.65 29.90
CA GLN A 283 25.28 10.90 29.12
C GLN A 283 23.92 10.94 29.82
N ALA A 284 22.85 11.14 29.07
CA ALA A 284 21.50 10.95 29.59
C ALA A 284 21.23 9.46 29.81
N VAL A 285 20.83 9.10 31.03
CA VAL A 285 20.58 7.70 31.46
C VAL A 285 19.13 7.43 31.85
N GLY A 286 18.30 8.47 31.88
CA GLY A 286 16.91 8.36 32.32
C GLY A 286 16.22 9.69 32.53
N VAL A 287 14.97 9.63 32.97
CA VAL A 287 14.11 10.79 33.20
C VAL A 287 13.52 10.69 34.60
N GLU A 288 13.57 11.80 35.33
CA GLU A 288 12.77 12.02 36.53
C GLU A 288 11.46 12.70 36.13
N TYR A 289 10.34 12.15 36.59
CA TYR A 289 9.02 12.75 36.40
C TYR A 289 8.22 12.77 37.69
N ILE A 290 7.30 13.72 37.79
CA ILE A 290 6.33 13.82 38.88
C ILE A 290 5.00 13.30 38.38
N ASP A 291 4.48 12.29 39.06
CA ASP A 291 3.11 11.82 38.90
C ASP A 291 2.19 12.83 39.61
N THR A 292 1.56 13.70 38.82
CA THR A 292 0.79 14.84 39.36
C THR A 292 -0.52 14.43 40.04
N GLN A 293 -0.98 13.19 39.88
CA GLN A 293 -2.14 12.67 40.62
C GLN A 293 -1.76 12.25 42.05
N THR A 294 -0.57 11.67 42.21
CA THR A 294 -0.08 11.18 43.51
C THR A 294 0.92 12.12 44.18
N SER A 295 1.39 13.14 43.47
CA SER A 295 2.48 14.02 43.87
C SER A 295 3.78 13.27 44.20
N THR A 296 4.01 12.13 43.56
CA THR A 296 5.22 11.30 43.76
C THR A 296 6.22 11.51 42.64
N THR A 297 7.50 11.64 43.01
CA THR A 297 8.62 11.70 42.06
C THR A 297 9.10 10.29 41.76
N LYS A 298 9.23 9.97 40.47
CA LYS A 298 9.68 8.67 39.97
C LYS A 298 10.82 8.85 38.96
N VAL A 299 11.68 7.84 38.86
CA VAL A 299 12.79 7.82 37.91
C VAL A 299 12.69 6.59 37.03
N VAL A 300 12.81 6.78 35.72
CA VAL A 300 12.81 5.71 34.71
C VAL A 300 14.10 5.79 33.89
N LYS A 301 14.68 4.63 33.57
CA LYS A 301 15.99 4.56 32.91
C LYS A 301 15.85 4.32 31.41
N ALA A 302 16.66 5.00 30.62
CA ALA A 302 16.76 4.83 29.18
C ALA A 302 18.04 4.05 28.83
N TRP A 303 17.91 2.98 28.05
CA TRP A 303 19.03 2.17 27.57
C TRP A 303 19.75 2.84 26.40
N ARG A 304 19.02 3.47 25.49
CA ARG A 304 19.60 4.12 24.30
C ARG A 304 19.57 5.62 24.40
N GLU A 305 18.39 6.22 24.34
CA GLU A 305 18.27 7.68 24.28
C GLU A 305 17.03 8.20 25.01
N VAL A 306 17.15 9.40 25.58
CA VAL A 306 16.02 10.23 26.01
C VAL A 306 15.70 11.22 24.89
N ILE A 307 14.43 11.35 24.53
CA ILE A 307 13.96 12.28 23.51
C ILE A 307 13.00 13.27 24.15
N VAL A 308 13.37 14.54 24.19
CA VAL A 308 12.55 15.62 24.71
C VAL A 308 11.67 16.17 23.58
N SER A 309 10.36 16.11 23.75
CA SER A 309 9.32 16.51 22.80
C SER A 309 8.21 17.31 23.49
N ALA A 310 8.58 18.14 24.47
CA ALA A 310 7.68 18.90 25.32
C ALA A 310 7.27 20.27 24.72
N GLY A 311 7.72 20.58 23.51
CA GLY A 311 7.38 21.80 22.79
C GLY A 311 8.29 22.98 23.14
N ALA A 312 8.14 24.09 22.40
CA ALA A 312 9.05 25.24 22.47
C ALA A 312 9.09 25.94 23.84
N VAL A 313 8.10 25.74 24.71
CA VAL A 313 8.12 26.31 26.06
C VAL A 313 8.73 25.35 27.08
N PHE A 314 8.32 24.08 27.08
CA PHE A 314 8.70 23.16 28.15
C PHE A 314 9.97 22.35 27.87
N SER A 315 10.35 22.14 26.60
CA SER A 315 11.63 21.50 26.26
C SER A 315 12.86 22.27 26.78
N PRO A 316 13.00 23.59 26.59
CA PRO A 316 14.11 24.33 27.21
C PRO A 316 14.02 24.33 28.74
N GLN A 317 12.83 24.35 29.33
CA GLN A 317 12.67 24.26 30.79
C GLN A 317 13.23 22.94 31.33
N ILE A 318 12.87 21.79 30.71
CA ILE A 318 13.38 20.48 31.10
C ILE A 318 14.90 20.44 30.98
N LEU A 319 15.49 20.99 29.90
CA LEU A 319 16.94 21.08 29.76
C LEU A 319 17.57 21.94 30.86
N GLN A 320 17.01 23.13 31.14
CA GLN A 320 17.49 24.02 32.19
C GLN A 320 17.45 23.35 33.58
N LEU A 321 16.34 22.69 33.93
CA LEU A 321 16.20 21.91 35.18
C LEU A 321 17.16 20.71 35.25
N SER A 322 17.64 20.24 34.10
CA SER A 322 18.66 19.19 33.99
C SER A 322 20.09 19.72 34.09
N GLY A 323 20.28 21.02 34.31
CA GLY A 323 21.57 21.68 34.32
C GLY A 323 22.17 21.94 32.92
N ILE A 324 21.36 21.90 31.86
CA ILE A 324 21.78 22.16 30.47
C ILE A 324 21.20 23.51 30.06
N GLY A 325 22.03 24.56 30.05
CA GLY A 325 21.59 25.93 29.79
C GLY A 325 22.65 26.97 30.16
N ASP A 326 22.28 28.25 30.21
CA ASP A 326 23.19 29.32 30.63
C ASP A 326 23.61 29.13 32.09
N ALA A 327 24.90 28.89 32.33
CA ALA A 327 25.42 28.60 33.66
C ALA A 327 25.08 29.69 34.70
N LYS A 328 24.96 30.97 34.30
CA LYS A 328 24.60 32.07 35.20
C LYS A 328 23.12 32.03 35.55
N ASP A 329 22.25 31.85 34.56
CA ASP A 329 20.80 31.73 34.79
C ASP A 329 20.49 30.49 35.66
N LEU A 330 21.21 29.38 35.45
CA LEU A 330 21.06 28.15 36.24
C LEU A 330 21.52 28.33 37.70
N ALA A 331 22.68 28.97 37.91
CA ALA A 331 23.20 29.23 39.25
C ALA A 331 22.27 30.14 40.06
N ALA A 332 21.62 31.12 39.42
CA ALA A 332 20.63 31.99 40.05
C ALA A 332 19.41 31.21 40.60
N GLN A 333 19.11 30.04 40.03
CA GLN A 333 18.05 29.14 40.48
C GLN A 333 18.56 28.01 41.40
N GLY A 334 19.82 28.04 41.80
CA GLY A 334 20.44 27.00 42.62
C GLY A 334 20.64 25.66 41.87
N ILE A 335 20.68 25.68 40.54
CA ILE A 335 20.86 24.49 39.69
C ILE A 335 22.34 24.40 39.29
N LYS A 336 22.95 23.24 39.53
CA LYS A 336 24.31 22.96 39.09
C LYS A 336 24.35 22.78 37.58
N SER A 337 25.19 23.55 36.89
CA SER A 337 25.44 23.38 35.46
C SER A 337 26.13 22.03 35.17
N VAL A 338 25.56 21.29 34.23
CA VAL A 338 26.08 20.06 33.61
C VAL A 338 26.75 20.39 32.28
N VAL A 339 26.09 21.22 31.47
CA VAL A 339 26.64 21.81 30.24
C VAL A 339 26.22 23.27 30.16
N ASP A 340 27.21 24.15 30.01
CA ASP A 340 26.97 25.56 29.70
C ASP A 340 26.58 25.70 28.22
N LEU A 341 25.29 25.86 27.99
CA LEU A 341 24.70 25.98 26.66
C LEU A 341 23.72 27.17 26.65
N PRO A 342 24.24 28.40 26.61
CA PRO A 342 23.44 29.61 26.88
C PRO A 342 22.35 29.90 25.83
N ALA A 343 22.37 29.20 24.70
CA ALA A 343 21.32 29.28 23.70
C ALA A 343 20.00 28.58 24.14
N VAL A 344 20.03 27.68 25.13
CA VAL A 344 18.83 26.98 25.62
C VAL A 344 17.83 27.99 26.19
N GLY A 345 16.62 27.97 25.63
CA GLY A 345 15.55 28.90 25.97
C GLY A 345 15.65 30.25 25.26
N ARG A 346 16.69 30.54 24.49
CA ARG A 346 16.79 31.77 23.68
C ARG A 346 16.26 31.53 22.28
N ASN A 347 16.13 32.57 21.46
CA ASN A 347 15.59 32.48 20.09
C ASN A 347 14.10 32.07 20.04
N LEU A 348 13.33 32.37 21.10
CA LEU A 348 11.88 32.15 21.04
C LEU A 348 11.30 33.05 19.93
N GLN A 349 10.59 32.42 19.01
CA GLN A 349 9.90 33.04 17.89
C GLN A 349 8.45 32.60 17.90
N ASP A 350 7.58 33.47 17.39
CA ASP A 350 6.16 33.20 17.16
C ASP A 350 5.64 34.16 16.07
N HIS A 351 4.52 33.85 15.44
CA HIS A 351 3.85 34.78 14.54
C HIS A 351 2.91 35.71 15.34
N PRO A 352 3.24 37.01 15.51
CA PRO A 352 2.28 37.97 16.04
C PRO A 352 1.21 38.29 15.00
N LEU A 353 -0.03 38.43 15.47
CA LEU A 353 -1.17 38.79 14.63
C LEU A 353 -1.92 40.00 15.19
N VAL A 354 -2.61 40.70 14.29
CA VAL A 354 -3.63 41.71 14.59
C VAL A 354 -4.84 41.43 13.73
N VAL A 355 -6.02 41.86 14.19
CA VAL A 355 -7.27 41.69 13.47
C VAL A 355 -7.90 43.03 13.11
N ALA A 356 -8.63 43.08 11.99
CA ALA A 356 -9.62 44.10 11.70
C ALA A 356 -10.98 43.38 11.55
N VAL A 357 -11.95 43.70 12.39
CA VAL A 357 -13.25 43.03 12.42
C VAL A 357 -14.27 43.90 11.71
N ASN A 358 -14.86 43.35 10.65
CA ASN A 358 -15.94 43.95 9.91
C ASN A 358 -17.23 43.16 10.16
N ALA A 359 -18.30 43.84 10.54
CA ALA A 359 -19.64 43.29 10.43
C ALA A 359 -19.98 43.16 8.94
N ILE A 360 -20.51 42.02 8.54
CA ILE A 360 -20.92 41.76 7.16
C ILE A 360 -22.38 41.34 7.11
N THR A 361 -23.03 41.63 5.99
CA THR A 361 -24.39 41.23 5.67
C THR A 361 -24.36 40.19 4.56
N ALA A 362 -24.69 38.95 4.91
CA ALA A 362 -24.79 37.85 3.95
C ALA A 362 -25.99 36.95 4.32
N PRO A 363 -26.67 36.31 3.34
CA PRO A 363 -27.78 35.39 3.61
C PRO A 363 -27.38 34.20 4.50
N LEU A 364 -26.12 33.78 4.43
CA LEU A 364 -25.53 32.74 5.26
C LEU A 364 -24.11 33.16 5.65
N SER A 365 -23.84 33.22 6.94
CA SER A 365 -22.55 33.58 7.53
C SER A 365 -22.34 32.93 8.90
N SER A 366 -21.12 32.97 9.42
CA SER A 366 -20.83 32.46 10.77
C SER A 366 -21.65 33.15 11.87
N ALA A 367 -22.11 34.39 11.65
CA ALA A 367 -22.96 35.11 12.60
C ALA A 367 -24.29 34.38 12.86
N ASN A 368 -24.79 33.58 11.90
CA ASN A 368 -26.01 32.77 12.07
C ASN A 368 -25.88 31.74 13.19
N LEU A 369 -24.66 31.31 13.55
CA LEU A 369 -24.42 30.39 14.67
C LEU A 369 -24.69 31.04 16.05
N SER A 370 -24.94 32.34 16.11
CA SER A 370 -25.41 33.02 17.33
C SER A 370 -26.90 32.78 17.59
N ASP A 371 -27.68 32.42 16.57
CA ASP A 371 -29.06 31.95 16.74
C ASP A 371 -29.05 30.49 17.21
N THR A 372 -29.67 30.24 18.37
CA THR A 372 -29.64 28.92 19.02
C THR A 372 -30.37 27.85 18.22
N THR A 373 -31.37 28.21 17.43
CA THR A 373 -32.14 27.27 16.60
C THR A 373 -31.27 26.83 15.42
N PHE A 374 -30.72 27.80 14.69
CA PHE A 374 -29.80 27.53 13.58
C PHE A 374 -28.57 26.75 14.04
N ALA A 375 -27.95 27.12 15.16
CA ALA A 375 -26.81 26.40 15.71
C ALA A 375 -27.17 24.94 16.08
N SER A 376 -28.34 24.72 16.69
CA SER A 376 -28.79 23.36 17.04
C SER A 376 -29.07 22.51 15.81
N GLU A 377 -29.70 23.08 14.78
CA GLU A 377 -29.97 22.41 13.50
C GLU A 377 -28.67 22.12 12.73
N ALA A 378 -27.74 23.07 12.67
CA ALA A 378 -26.44 22.88 12.04
C ALA A 378 -25.62 21.80 12.77
N LEU A 379 -25.68 21.74 14.11
CA LEU A 379 -25.03 20.69 14.89
C LEU A 379 -25.69 19.33 14.65
N ALA A 380 -27.01 19.28 14.60
CA ALA A 380 -27.75 18.06 14.29
C ALA A 380 -27.40 17.53 12.88
N LEU A 381 -27.30 18.42 11.89
CA LEU A 381 -26.86 18.11 10.53
C LEU A 381 -25.43 17.54 10.51
N TYR A 382 -24.51 18.14 11.27
CA TYR A 382 -23.17 17.59 11.42
C TYR A 382 -23.20 16.21 12.09
N LYS A 383 -23.98 16.02 13.16
CA LYS A 383 -24.05 14.73 13.87
C LYS A 383 -24.67 13.62 13.00
N SER A 384 -25.63 13.94 12.14
CA SER A 384 -26.28 12.95 11.27
C SER A 384 -25.48 12.66 10.01
N ASN A 385 -24.97 13.70 9.34
CA ASN A 385 -24.46 13.60 7.96
C ASN A 385 -22.99 14.03 7.83
N ARG A 386 -22.36 14.52 8.90
CA ARG A 386 -20.97 15.06 8.88
C ARG A 386 -20.79 16.24 7.93
N THR A 387 -21.83 17.04 7.70
CA THR A 387 -21.80 18.22 6.81
C THR A 387 -22.29 19.48 7.52
N GLY A 388 -22.28 20.61 6.81
CA GLY A 388 -22.76 21.90 7.32
C GLY A 388 -21.72 22.69 8.12
N PRO A 389 -22.13 23.81 8.74
CA PRO A 389 -21.22 24.77 9.38
C PRO A 389 -20.23 24.16 10.40
N TYR A 390 -20.65 23.16 11.18
CA TYR A 390 -19.76 22.54 12.17
C TYR A 390 -18.67 21.63 11.57
N ALA A 391 -18.74 21.31 10.28
CA ALA A 391 -17.67 20.62 9.56
C ALA A 391 -16.57 21.57 9.05
N ASN A 392 -16.77 22.89 9.17
CA ASN A 392 -15.83 23.90 8.71
C ASN A 392 -14.78 24.22 9.77
N ALA A 393 -13.50 24.17 9.40
CA ALA A 393 -12.39 24.50 10.30
C ALA A 393 -11.95 25.98 10.22
N ASN A 394 -12.58 26.79 9.37
CA ASN A 394 -12.26 28.18 8.99
C ASN A 394 -10.93 28.33 8.22
N ALA A 395 -10.68 29.53 7.68
CA ALA A 395 -9.45 29.91 6.96
C ALA A 395 -9.19 29.06 5.70
N GLU A 396 -10.24 28.84 4.90
CA GLU A 396 -10.22 28.04 3.65
C GLU A 396 -9.33 28.65 2.57
N PHE A 397 -9.09 29.96 2.64
CA PHE A 397 -8.27 30.70 1.70
C PHE A 397 -7.32 31.64 2.46
N ILE A 398 -6.01 31.42 2.31
CA ILE A 398 -4.97 32.19 2.98
C ILE A 398 -4.04 32.79 1.93
N MET A 399 -3.56 34.00 2.19
CA MET A 399 -2.56 34.69 1.36
C MET A 399 -1.27 34.86 2.14
N PHE A 400 -0.16 34.36 1.58
CA PHE A 400 1.18 34.64 2.07
C PHE A 400 1.87 35.58 1.08
N LEU A 401 2.29 36.76 1.54
CA LEU A 401 2.62 37.87 0.65
C LEU A 401 4.07 38.35 0.84
N PRO A 402 4.84 38.51 -0.25
CA PRO A 402 6.12 39.23 -0.21
C PRO A 402 5.87 40.73 -0.02
N ILE A 403 6.87 41.46 0.48
CA ILE A 403 6.74 42.91 0.75
C ILE A 403 6.38 43.72 -0.49
N SER A 404 6.78 43.25 -1.67
CA SER A 404 6.49 43.83 -2.98
C SER A 404 4.99 43.88 -3.28
N THR A 405 4.19 43.00 -2.67
CA THR A 405 2.75 42.89 -2.91
C THR A 405 1.91 43.78 -2.01
N PHE A 406 2.31 43.98 -0.75
CA PHE A 406 1.43 44.65 0.24
C PHE A 406 1.93 46.01 0.73
N SER A 407 3.24 46.25 0.78
CA SER A 407 3.80 47.50 1.27
C SER A 407 3.79 48.58 0.19
N SER A 408 3.47 49.82 0.57
CA SER A 408 3.66 50.98 -0.31
C SER A 408 5.11 51.47 -0.36
N GLN A 409 5.98 50.99 0.53
CA GLN A 409 7.38 51.42 0.64
C GLN A 409 8.35 50.23 0.83
N PRO A 410 8.34 49.22 -0.05
CA PRO A 410 9.17 48.01 0.10
C PRO A 410 10.69 48.32 0.08
N ALA A 411 11.12 49.39 -0.61
CA ALA A 411 12.51 49.82 -0.60
C ALA A 411 12.94 50.38 0.78
N ALA A 412 12.07 51.15 1.45
CA ALA A 412 12.34 51.72 2.76
C ALA A 412 12.43 50.62 3.83
N LEU A 413 11.52 49.64 3.81
CA LEU A 413 11.59 48.48 4.71
C LEU A 413 12.88 47.69 4.53
N ARG A 414 13.31 47.47 3.28
CA ARG A 414 14.60 46.79 2.99
C ARG A 414 15.79 47.58 3.51
N GLN A 415 15.81 48.90 3.27
CA GLN A 415 16.89 49.76 3.74
C GLN A 415 16.93 49.82 5.28
N ALA A 416 15.77 49.91 5.93
CA ALA A 416 15.64 49.87 7.39
C ALA A 416 16.15 48.54 7.94
N ALA A 417 15.84 47.42 7.30
CA ALA A 417 16.38 46.12 7.70
C ALA A 417 17.91 46.08 7.55
N GLN A 418 18.45 46.52 6.42
CA GLN A 418 19.90 46.52 6.16
C GLN A 418 20.72 47.42 7.10
N SER A 419 20.12 48.49 7.64
CA SER A 419 20.81 49.45 8.51
C SER A 419 20.79 49.07 10.00
N GLN A 420 20.00 48.08 10.41
CA GLN A 420 19.88 47.69 11.81
C GLN A 420 21.14 47.01 12.35
N THR A 421 21.54 47.39 13.56
CA THR A 421 22.53 46.66 14.35
C THR A 421 21.82 45.74 15.34
N VAL A 422 21.84 44.43 15.10
CA VAL A 422 21.06 43.43 15.84
C VAL A 422 21.20 43.50 17.35
N GLY A 423 22.41 43.79 17.85
CA GLY A 423 22.67 43.90 19.29
C GLY A 423 21.83 44.97 20.03
N GLN A 424 21.26 45.95 19.32
CA GLN A 424 20.41 47.00 19.90
C GLN A 424 19.03 46.48 20.32
N PHE A 425 18.56 45.38 19.74
CA PHE A 425 17.23 44.80 19.96
C PHE A 425 17.29 43.51 20.79
N LEU A 426 18.46 43.22 21.38
CA LEU A 426 18.69 42.03 22.21
C LEU A 426 19.09 42.47 23.63
N PRO A 427 18.78 41.66 24.66
CA PRO A 427 19.23 41.96 26.01
C PRO A 427 20.78 42.04 26.12
N ALA A 428 21.24 43.01 26.92
CA ALA A 428 22.65 43.35 27.04
C ALA A 428 23.50 42.28 27.75
N ASP A 429 22.89 41.28 28.38
CA ASP A 429 23.53 40.15 29.04
C ASP A 429 23.76 38.94 28.11
N TYR A 430 23.27 38.97 26.87
CA TYR A 430 23.38 37.84 25.94
C TYR A 430 24.85 37.56 25.59
N PRO A 431 25.32 36.29 25.62
CA PRO A 431 26.67 35.92 25.21
C PRO A 431 26.95 36.21 23.73
N ASP A 432 28.21 36.46 23.39
CA ASP A 432 28.62 36.82 22.02
C ASP A 432 28.26 35.75 20.98
N SER A 433 28.39 34.46 21.33
CA SER A 433 28.00 33.35 20.45
C SER A 433 26.51 33.37 20.08
N VAL A 434 25.66 33.75 21.03
CA VAL A 434 24.22 33.91 20.85
C VAL A 434 23.92 35.17 20.01
N ARG A 435 24.62 36.29 20.26
CA ARG A 435 24.46 37.51 19.44
C ARG A 435 24.88 37.29 17.99
N GLN A 436 26.00 36.61 17.75
CA GLN A 436 26.47 36.29 16.40
C GLN A 436 25.47 35.41 15.66
N SER A 437 24.84 34.47 16.36
CA SER A 437 23.74 33.65 15.85
C SER A 437 22.59 34.53 15.34
N PHE A 438 22.12 35.48 16.15
CA PHE A 438 21.05 36.40 15.77
C PHE A 438 21.44 37.37 14.65
N THR A 439 22.68 37.84 14.62
CA THR A 439 23.20 38.63 13.48
C THR A 439 23.12 37.84 12.18
N LYS A 440 23.47 36.54 12.21
CA LYS A 440 23.37 35.68 11.03
C LYS A 440 21.91 35.45 10.62
N GLN A 441 21.02 35.20 11.57
CA GLN A 441 19.58 35.06 11.32
C GLN A 441 18.98 36.32 10.69
N HIS A 442 19.24 37.49 11.29
CA HIS A 442 18.79 38.79 10.79
C HIS A 442 19.25 39.04 9.35
N ARG A 443 20.52 38.72 9.03
CA ARG A 443 21.04 38.82 7.66
C ARG A 443 20.26 37.95 6.67
N LEU A 444 19.91 36.71 7.05
CA LEU A 444 19.13 35.79 6.21
C LEU A 444 17.69 36.27 6.02
N LEU A 445 17.05 36.78 7.08
CA LEU A 445 15.72 37.41 6.98
C LEU A 445 15.75 38.64 6.06
N THR A 446 16.76 39.50 6.23
CA THR A 446 16.95 40.73 5.45
C THR A 446 17.19 40.43 3.97
N ALA A 447 17.99 39.41 3.66
CA ALA A 447 18.20 38.94 2.29
C ALA A 447 16.87 38.47 1.66
N GLY A 448 16.03 37.78 2.45
CA GLY A 448 14.72 37.31 2.03
C GLY A 448 13.75 38.42 1.63
N LEU A 449 13.84 39.62 2.22
CA LEU A 449 12.99 40.76 1.85
C LEU A 449 13.13 41.21 0.38
N SER A 450 14.19 40.80 -0.31
CA SER A 450 14.39 41.08 -1.74
C SER A 450 13.90 39.96 -2.66
N SER A 451 13.32 38.89 -2.11
CA SER A 451 12.84 37.74 -2.85
C SER A 451 11.32 37.66 -2.79
N ASP A 452 10.68 37.43 -3.94
CA ASP A 452 9.25 37.15 -4.01
C ASP A 452 8.91 35.73 -3.52
N ALA A 453 9.91 34.87 -3.29
CA ALA A 453 9.72 33.54 -2.70
C ALA A 453 9.64 33.56 -1.16
N GLN A 454 9.74 34.74 -0.54
CA GLN A 454 9.78 34.92 0.91
C GLN A 454 8.62 35.82 1.33
N THR A 455 7.74 35.28 2.18
CA THR A 455 6.43 35.86 2.45
C THR A 455 6.31 36.29 3.92
N PRO A 456 6.81 37.48 4.30
CA PRO A 456 6.82 37.91 5.69
C PRO A 456 5.44 38.26 6.27
N LEU A 457 4.38 38.28 5.45
CA LEU A 457 3.01 38.55 5.88
C LEU A 457 2.08 37.39 5.50
N GLU A 458 1.30 36.93 6.47
CA GLU A 458 0.09 36.12 6.25
C GLU A 458 -1.12 37.02 6.42
N ILE A 459 -2.08 36.91 5.51
CA ILE A 459 -3.38 37.58 5.62
C ILE A 459 -4.50 36.65 5.16
N PHE A 460 -5.56 36.56 5.95
CA PHE A 460 -6.75 35.77 5.59
C PHE A 460 -8.03 36.39 6.10
N TRP A 461 -9.13 35.98 5.48
CA TRP A 461 -10.48 36.42 5.80
C TRP A 461 -11.23 35.31 6.52
N ASN A 462 -11.90 35.65 7.61
CA ASN A 462 -12.77 34.77 8.36
C ASN A 462 -14.09 35.49 8.67
N GLU A 463 -15.03 35.44 7.73
CA GLU A 463 -16.41 35.92 7.89
C GLU A 463 -16.52 37.35 8.44
N GLY A 464 -15.77 38.28 7.84
CA GLY A 464 -15.73 39.70 8.25
C GLY A 464 -14.47 40.08 9.03
N THR A 465 -13.81 39.11 9.66
CA THR A 465 -12.54 39.35 10.34
C THR A 465 -11.37 39.15 9.38
N VAL A 466 -10.58 40.20 9.17
CA VAL A 466 -9.29 40.10 8.45
C VAL A 466 -8.18 39.95 9.47
N VAL A 467 -7.46 38.84 9.39
CA VAL A 467 -6.32 38.55 10.26
C VAL A 467 -5.04 38.82 9.48
N SER A 468 -4.15 39.64 10.03
CA SER A 468 -2.84 39.94 9.47
C SER A 468 -1.75 39.60 10.47
N GLY A 469 -0.71 38.86 10.06
CA GLY A 469 0.39 38.58 10.97
C GLY A 469 1.74 38.30 10.33
N VAL A 470 2.77 38.55 11.13
CA VAL A 470 4.17 38.47 10.69
C VAL A 470 4.63 37.03 10.71
N GLN A 471 5.13 36.57 9.56
CA GLN A 471 5.61 35.21 9.36
C GLN A 471 7.12 35.07 9.57
N HIS A 472 7.87 36.15 9.34
CA HIS A 472 9.33 36.18 9.51
C HIS A 472 9.72 37.24 10.55
N PRO A 473 9.38 37.03 11.83
CA PRO A 473 9.62 38.02 12.87
C PRO A 473 11.13 38.26 13.03
N TYR A 474 11.51 39.51 13.24
CA TYR A 474 12.86 39.94 13.60
C TYR A 474 13.07 39.97 15.11
N SER A 475 11.99 40.17 15.87
CA SER A 475 12.01 40.10 17.32
C SER A 475 12.44 38.72 17.81
N ARG A 476 13.15 38.68 18.95
CA ARG A 476 13.61 37.43 19.56
C ARG A 476 13.34 37.42 21.04
N GLY A 477 12.67 36.36 21.48
CA GLY A 477 12.28 36.14 22.86
C GLY A 477 13.17 35.15 23.63
N SER A 478 12.72 34.82 24.83
CA SER A 478 13.28 33.75 25.65
C SER A 478 12.27 33.01 26.54
N VAL A 479 12.67 31.83 26.98
CA VAL A 479 12.04 31.02 28.02
C VAL A 479 13.08 30.82 29.13
N LYS A 480 12.75 31.29 30.33
CA LYS A 480 13.64 31.21 31.50
C LYS A 480 12.96 30.55 32.68
N LEU A 481 13.74 29.84 33.50
CA LEU A 481 13.28 29.36 34.80
C LEU A 481 12.95 30.53 35.73
N VAL A 482 11.82 30.41 36.42
CA VAL A 482 11.43 31.31 37.54
C VAL A 482 11.83 30.70 38.88
N SER A 483 11.85 29.37 38.97
CA SER A 483 12.30 28.61 40.14
C SER A 483 12.90 27.26 39.70
N ASN A 484 13.50 26.54 40.63
CA ASN A 484 13.94 25.15 40.44
C ASN A 484 12.82 24.11 40.66
N ASN A 485 11.59 24.54 40.95
CA ASN A 485 10.45 23.66 41.05
C ASN A 485 9.96 23.32 39.63
N PRO A 486 10.00 22.05 39.19
CA PRO A 486 9.56 21.65 37.86
C PRO A 486 8.09 21.98 37.57
N LEU A 487 7.23 22.04 38.60
CA LEU A 487 5.81 22.32 38.42
C LEU A 487 5.49 23.81 38.22
N THR A 488 6.46 24.71 38.44
CA THR A 488 6.29 26.13 38.18
C THR A 488 6.51 26.39 36.68
N PRO A 489 5.52 26.95 35.95
CA PRO A 489 5.73 27.33 34.54
C PRO A 489 6.90 28.31 34.39
N PRO A 490 7.64 28.26 33.27
CA PRO A 490 8.75 29.16 33.04
C PRO A 490 8.22 30.57 32.68
N ALA A 491 9.07 31.58 32.84
CA ALA A 491 8.81 32.91 32.29
C ALA A 491 8.98 32.84 30.76
N VAL A 492 7.91 33.13 30.03
CA VAL A 492 7.89 33.09 28.57
C VAL A 492 7.77 34.51 28.04
N ASP A 493 8.82 35.00 27.39
CA ASP A 493 8.83 36.30 26.74
C ASP A 493 9.05 36.09 25.23
N PRO A 494 8.00 36.12 24.38
CA PRO A 494 8.16 36.02 22.93
C PRO A 494 8.91 37.21 22.30
N GLY A 495 9.09 38.30 23.03
CA GLY A 495 9.78 39.49 22.54
C GLY A 495 8.99 40.29 21.51
N TYR A 496 7.67 40.14 21.41
CA TYR A 496 6.85 40.80 20.38
C TYR A 496 7.15 42.29 20.26
N LEU A 497 7.36 42.76 19.03
CA LEU A 497 7.60 44.16 18.67
C LEU A 497 8.87 44.78 19.30
N THR A 498 9.79 43.98 19.82
CA THR A 498 11.09 44.48 20.30
C THR A 498 11.97 44.95 19.15
N ASN A 499 11.84 44.33 17.97
CA ASN A 499 12.37 44.88 16.72
C ASN A 499 11.29 45.71 16.00
N PRO A 500 11.56 46.97 15.63
CA PRO A 500 10.56 47.84 14.99
C PRO A 500 10.15 47.39 13.57
N LEU A 501 10.91 46.52 12.90
CA LEU A 501 10.51 45.99 11.58
C LEU A 501 9.22 45.18 11.65
N ASP A 502 9.02 44.43 12.74
CA ASP A 502 7.82 43.62 12.90
C ASP A 502 6.58 44.52 12.97
N LEU A 503 6.67 45.62 13.72
CA LEU A 503 5.59 46.61 13.79
C LEU A 503 5.33 47.25 12.42
N ALA A 504 6.37 47.64 11.70
CA ALA A 504 6.22 48.25 10.38
C ALA A 504 5.54 47.31 9.37
N ILE A 505 5.91 46.03 9.37
CA ILE A 505 5.25 45.00 8.54
C ILE A 505 3.79 44.83 8.95
N MET A 506 3.48 44.81 10.26
CA MET A 506 2.10 44.70 10.74
C MET A 506 1.25 45.92 10.37
N VAL A 507 1.81 47.13 10.41
CA VAL A 507 1.11 48.37 10.00
C VAL A 507 0.74 48.28 8.51
N ASP A 508 1.67 47.90 7.64
CA ASP A 508 1.40 47.72 6.22
C ASP A 508 0.40 46.58 5.96
N GLY A 509 0.47 45.49 6.72
CA GLY A 509 -0.50 44.40 6.68
C GLY A 509 -1.90 44.80 7.15
N PHE A 510 -2.01 45.68 8.15
CA PHE A 510 -3.28 46.24 8.62
C PHE A 510 -3.88 47.20 7.58
N LYS A 511 -3.06 48.03 6.93
CA LYS A 511 -3.50 48.86 5.80
C LYS A 511 -4.01 48.00 4.65
N LEU A 512 -3.34 46.90 4.32
CA LEU A 512 -3.83 45.95 3.31
C LEU A 512 -5.18 45.35 3.72
N ALA A 513 -5.36 44.97 4.98
CA ALA A 513 -6.64 44.43 5.48
C ALA A 513 -7.81 45.38 5.21
N ARG A 514 -7.62 46.69 5.43
CA ARG A 514 -8.61 47.71 5.08
C ARG A 514 -8.80 47.88 3.58
N ARG A 515 -7.74 47.77 2.77
CA ARG A 515 -7.90 47.79 1.31
C ARG A 515 -8.74 46.61 0.82
N ILE A 516 -8.53 45.41 1.36
CA ILE A 516 -9.33 44.20 1.05
C ILE A 516 -10.81 44.46 1.36
N ALA A 517 -11.12 44.95 2.56
CA ALA A 517 -12.50 45.24 2.98
C ALA A 517 -13.19 46.30 2.09
N ASN A 518 -12.43 47.18 1.44
CA ASN A 518 -12.96 48.24 0.56
C ASN A 518 -12.94 47.89 -0.94
N THR A 519 -12.63 46.65 -1.32
CA THR A 519 -12.68 46.21 -2.72
C THR A 519 -14.11 46.12 -3.24
N THR A 520 -14.27 46.26 -4.55
CA THR A 520 -15.55 46.08 -5.26
C THR A 520 -16.10 44.66 -5.03
N ALA A 521 -15.22 43.67 -4.95
CA ALA A 521 -15.56 42.29 -4.66
C ALA A 521 -16.18 42.06 -3.27
N ILE A 522 -15.75 42.79 -2.23
CA ILE A 522 -16.31 42.68 -0.86
C ILE A 522 -17.56 43.57 -0.70
N ALA A 523 -17.69 44.67 -1.44
CA ALA A 523 -18.80 45.64 -1.32
C ALA A 523 -20.22 45.03 -1.22
N PRO A 524 -20.58 43.93 -1.94
CA PRO A 524 -21.89 43.29 -1.80
C PRO A 524 -22.20 42.75 -0.39
N LEU A 525 -21.17 42.51 0.43
CA LEU A 525 -21.32 42.07 1.82
C LEU A 525 -21.58 43.23 2.78
N ALA A 526 -21.67 44.48 2.30
CA ALA A 526 -21.84 45.69 3.10
C ALA A 526 -20.93 45.73 4.35
N PRO A 527 -19.60 45.59 4.17
CA PRO A 527 -18.67 45.51 5.30
C PRO A 527 -18.68 46.82 6.10
N PHE A 528 -18.76 46.69 7.43
CA PHE A 528 -18.62 47.81 8.36
C PHE A 528 -17.58 47.48 9.42
N GLU A 529 -16.45 48.21 9.43
CA GLU A 529 -15.37 47.99 10.41
C GLU A 529 -15.85 48.34 11.82
N VAL A 530 -16.06 47.30 12.64
CA VAL A 530 -16.46 47.41 14.05
C VAL A 530 -15.24 47.59 14.95
N PHE A 531 -14.12 46.96 14.59
CA PHE A 531 -12.91 46.99 15.40
C PHE A 531 -11.65 47.02 14.52
N PRO A 532 -10.72 47.97 14.72
CA PRO A 532 -10.74 49.05 15.72
C PRO A 532 -11.71 50.20 15.39
N GLY A 533 -12.23 50.25 14.17
CA GLY A 533 -13.12 51.30 13.70
C GLY A 533 -12.40 52.45 12.99
N PRO A 534 -13.16 53.32 12.31
CA PRO A 534 -12.62 54.30 11.37
C PRO A 534 -11.78 55.41 12.01
N THR A 535 -11.84 55.58 13.35
CA THR A 535 -11.07 56.61 14.07
C THR A 535 -9.58 56.30 14.18
N VAL A 536 -9.20 55.02 14.09
CA VAL A 536 -7.79 54.63 14.00
C VAL A 536 -7.37 54.86 12.55
N ALA A 537 -6.85 56.05 12.20
CA ALA A 537 -6.68 56.45 10.81
C ALA A 537 -5.23 56.66 10.39
N THR A 538 -4.40 57.20 11.29
CA THR A 538 -2.99 57.48 11.00
C THR A 538 -2.10 56.29 11.31
N ASP A 539 -0.87 56.28 10.77
CA ASP A 539 0.12 55.23 11.09
C ASP A 539 0.38 55.13 12.60
N ALA A 540 0.44 56.27 13.31
CA ALA A 540 0.62 56.29 14.76
C ALA A 540 -0.56 55.65 15.51
N ASP A 541 -1.80 55.91 15.06
CA ASP A 541 -2.99 55.28 15.65
C ASP A 541 -2.96 53.77 15.41
N ILE A 542 -2.59 53.33 14.20
CA ILE A 542 -2.50 51.91 13.83
C ILE A 542 -1.40 51.22 14.65
N GLU A 543 -0.24 51.86 14.81
CA GLU A 543 0.84 51.34 15.65
C GLU A 543 0.39 51.15 17.10
N GLN A 544 -0.24 52.17 17.68
CA GLN A 544 -0.76 52.08 19.05
C GLN A 544 -1.81 50.97 19.18
N TYR A 545 -2.72 50.88 18.20
CA TYR A 545 -3.71 49.82 18.16
C TYR A 545 -3.06 48.43 18.12
N ILE A 546 -2.07 48.21 17.26
CA ILE A 546 -1.32 46.95 17.17
C ILE A 546 -0.65 46.63 18.50
N ARG A 547 0.04 47.58 19.14
CA ARG A 547 0.68 47.35 20.45
C ARG A 547 -0.32 46.89 21.51
N GLN A 548 -1.51 47.51 21.52
CA GLN A 548 -2.57 47.23 22.49
C GLN A 548 -3.42 45.98 22.19
N ASN A 549 -3.42 45.48 20.95
CA ASN A 549 -4.34 44.41 20.53
C ASN A 549 -3.68 43.23 19.82
N LEU A 550 -2.35 43.26 19.64
CA LEU A 550 -1.58 42.12 19.13
C LEU A 550 -1.90 40.86 19.95
N ALA A 551 -2.07 39.76 19.23
CA ALA A 551 -2.24 38.42 19.77
C ALA A 551 -1.21 37.47 19.15
N SER A 552 -1.22 36.22 19.61
CA SER A 552 -0.33 35.15 19.18
C SER A 552 -1.06 34.18 18.24
N PHE A 553 -0.41 33.72 17.17
CA PHE A 553 -0.86 32.55 16.40
C PHE A 553 -0.57 31.21 17.11
N ALA A 554 0.16 31.24 18.24
CA ALA A 554 0.61 30.08 18.99
C ALA A 554 1.55 29.14 18.21
N HIS A 555 2.45 29.73 17.43
CA HIS A 555 3.49 29.09 16.62
C HIS A 555 4.88 29.16 17.28
N TYR A 556 4.93 28.96 18.59
CA TYR A 556 6.16 29.04 19.38
C TYR A 556 7.26 28.10 18.87
N ALA A 557 8.46 28.62 18.66
CA ALA A 557 9.59 27.88 18.12
C ALA A 557 10.96 28.43 18.56
N GLY A 558 12.03 27.70 18.23
CA GLY A 558 13.42 28.19 18.27
C GLY A 558 14.17 28.09 19.59
N THR A 559 13.51 27.76 20.70
CA THR A 559 14.13 27.71 22.03
C THR A 559 15.19 26.64 22.25
N CYS A 560 15.29 25.66 21.35
CA CYS A 560 16.35 24.64 21.30
C CYS A 560 16.87 24.50 19.86
N SER A 561 17.11 25.62 19.20
CA SER A 561 17.42 25.71 17.76
C SER A 561 18.51 24.74 17.28
N VAL A 562 18.29 24.16 16.11
CA VAL A 562 19.31 23.41 15.39
C VAL A 562 20.40 24.34 14.85
N GLY A 563 21.67 23.94 15.03
CA GLY A 563 22.80 24.71 14.53
C GLY A 563 24.14 24.25 15.07
N PRO A 564 25.25 24.76 14.52
CA PRO A 564 26.58 24.61 15.13
C PRO A 564 26.58 25.19 16.56
N GLN A 565 27.20 24.49 17.51
CA GLN A 565 27.25 24.93 18.91
C GLN A 565 27.91 26.31 19.06
N ASN A 566 29.00 26.56 18.33
CA ASN A 566 29.70 27.85 18.33
C ASN A 566 28.91 29.00 17.68
N ALA A 567 27.80 28.69 16.99
CA ALA A 567 26.88 29.64 16.40
C ALA A 567 25.53 29.67 17.14
N GLY A 568 25.51 29.30 18.43
CA GLY A 568 24.31 29.35 19.26
C GLY A 568 23.28 28.25 18.97
N GLY A 569 23.68 27.13 18.37
CA GLY A 569 22.83 25.93 18.26
C GLY A 569 22.74 25.17 19.58
N VAL A 570 21.56 24.62 19.88
CA VAL A 570 21.31 23.72 21.02
C VAL A 570 21.39 22.26 20.61
N VAL A 571 20.93 21.93 19.40
CA VAL A 571 21.02 20.59 18.82
C VAL A 571 21.80 20.55 17.51
N ASP A 572 22.40 19.40 17.20
CA ASP A 572 22.99 19.12 15.89
C ASP A 572 21.93 18.81 14.83
N SER A 573 22.33 18.68 13.55
CA SER A 573 21.41 18.37 12.44
C SER A 573 20.72 17.00 12.53
N ASN A 574 21.12 16.16 13.50
CA ASN A 574 20.47 14.90 13.87
C ASN A 574 19.69 15.04 15.20
N PHE A 575 19.35 16.25 15.64
CA PHE A 575 18.56 16.53 16.84
C PHE A 575 19.26 16.19 18.17
N ARG A 576 20.57 15.90 18.17
CA ARG A 576 21.31 15.57 19.42
C ARG A 576 21.71 16.84 20.15
N VAL A 577 21.52 16.88 21.47
CA VAL A 577 21.89 18.04 22.28
C VAL A 577 23.42 18.17 22.35
N HIS A 578 23.94 19.36 22.15
CA HIS A 578 25.38 19.60 22.25
C HIS A 578 25.87 19.41 23.68
N GLY A 579 27.02 18.76 23.84
CA GLY A 579 27.67 18.53 25.14
C GLY A 579 27.11 17.37 25.98
N VAL A 580 26.00 16.74 25.59
CA VAL A 580 25.42 15.58 26.30
C VAL A 580 25.10 14.45 25.33
N LYS A 581 25.57 13.23 25.62
CA LYS A 581 25.26 12.05 24.80
C LYS A 581 23.88 11.47 25.14
N ASN A 582 23.31 10.72 24.19
CA ASN A 582 22.06 9.95 24.38
C ASN A 582 20.83 10.80 24.71
N ILE A 583 20.83 12.07 24.32
CA ILE A 583 19.67 12.95 24.44
C ILE A 583 19.41 13.63 23.10
N ARG A 584 18.13 13.74 22.74
CA ARG A 584 17.66 14.54 21.61
C ARG A 584 16.55 15.48 22.01
N VAL A 585 16.39 16.56 21.27
CA VAL A 585 15.18 17.40 21.31
C VAL A 585 14.51 17.31 19.96
N VAL A 586 13.23 16.96 19.93
CA VAL A 586 12.45 16.84 18.69
C VAL A 586 11.06 17.41 18.92
N ASP A 587 10.89 18.69 18.59
CA ASP A 587 9.61 19.42 18.56
C ASP A 587 9.83 20.81 17.90
N ALA A 588 8.88 21.74 18.03
CA ALA A 588 9.00 23.08 17.44
C ALA A 588 10.21 23.90 17.97
N SER A 589 10.74 23.58 19.16
CA SER A 589 11.90 24.28 19.74
C SER A 589 13.14 24.21 18.84
N VAL A 590 13.28 23.19 17.98
CA VAL A 590 14.48 23.04 17.14
C VAL A 590 14.45 23.86 15.86
N ILE A 591 13.31 24.45 15.49
CA ILE A 591 13.17 25.27 14.28
C ILE A 591 14.03 26.54 14.44
N PRO A 592 15.08 26.75 13.60
CA PRO A 592 16.02 27.84 13.83
C PRO A 592 15.45 29.20 13.41
N LEU A 593 14.67 29.23 12.34
CA LEU A 593 13.94 30.39 11.82
C LEU A 593 12.53 29.94 11.50
N LEU A 594 11.53 30.70 11.95
CA LEU A 594 10.13 30.35 11.70
C LEU A 594 9.82 30.43 10.18
N PRO A 595 9.23 29.39 9.57
CA PRO A 595 8.81 29.44 8.17
C PRO A 595 7.45 30.15 8.04
N ALA A 596 7.14 30.67 6.85
CA ALA A 596 5.85 31.29 6.56
C ALA A 596 4.74 30.24 6.43
N SER A 597 4.33 29.69 7.57
CA SER A 597 3.50 28.50 7.68
C SER A 597 3.01 28.28 9.11
N HIS A 598 1.89 27.58 9.24
CA HIS A 598 1.44 27.07 10.54
C HIS A 598 2.35 25.91 10.96
N THR A 599 2.84 25.92 12.20
CA THR A 599 3.99 25.08 12.59
C THR A 599 3.70 23.59 12.67
N SER A 600 2.44 23.18 12.75
CA SER A 600 2.07 21.77 12.96
C SER A 600 2.61 20.83 11.86
N THR A 601 2.46 21.22 10.59
CA THR A 601 2.97 20.47 9.42
C THR A 601 4.48 20.27 9.51
N THR A 602 5.19 21.33 9.86
CA THR A 602 6.65 21.37 10.00
C THR A 602 7.10 20.44 11.12
N VAL A 603 6.43 20.46 12.28
CA VAL A 603 6.77 19.59 13.40
C VAL A 603 6.57 18.11 13.05
N TYR A 604 5.49 17.75 12.33
CA TYR A 604 5.34 16.37 11.84
C TYR A 604 6.47 15.97 10.88
N ALA A 605 6.84 16.84 9.93
CA ALA A 605 7.95 16.59 9.01
C ALA A 605 9.29 16.43 9.74
N LEU A 606 9.56 17.25 10.75
CA LEU A 606 10.75 17.14 11.59
C LEU A 606 10.76 15.85 12.41
N ALA A 607 9.60 15.41 12.92
CA ALA A 607 9.50 14.14 13.64
C ALA A 607 9.75 12.92 12.73
N GLU A 608 9.27 12.95 11.48
CA GLU A 608 9.58 11.92 10.47
C GLU A 608 11.08 11.88 10.12
N LYS A 609 11.70 13.07 9.97
CA LYS A 609 13.14 13.20 9.77
C LYS A 609 13.92 12.65 10.97
N ALA A 610 13.51 12.99 12.19
CA ALA A 610 14.14 12.52 13.42
C ALA A 610 14.01 11.01 13.60
N ALA A 611 12.84 10.43 13.32
CA ALA A 611 12.63 8.99 13.35
C ALA A 611 13.62 8.26 12.41
N THR A 612 13.81 8.80 11.20
CA THR A 612 14.78 8.28 10.23
C THR A 612 16.21 8.37 10.76
N ALA A 613 16.59 9.49 11.39
CA ALA A 613 17.91 9.67 11.99
C ALA A 613 18.18 8.77 13.21
N ILE A 614 17.15 8.47 14.01
CA ILE A 614 17.24 7.57 15.17
C ILE A 614 17.38 6.12 14.69
N LEU A 615 16.52 5.68 13.77
CA LEU A 615 16.49 4.30 13.27
C LEU A 615 17.73 3.95 12.42
N SER A 616 18.19 4.87 11.57
CA SER A 616 19.43 4.65 10.79
C SER A 616 20.68 4.57 11.68
N GLY A 617 20.68 5.29 12.81
CA GLY A 617 21.72 5.18 13.84
C GLY A 617 21.82 3.81 14.50
N VAL A 618 20.80 2.95 14.38
CA VAL A 618 20.83 1.58 14.93
C VAL A 618 21.54 0.60 13.99
N SER A 619 21.44 0.79 12.67
CA SER A 619 22.04 -0.07 11.64
C SER A 619 23.58 -0.08 11.65
N THR A 620 24.23 0.91 12.29
CA THR A 620 25.69 1.08 12.26
C THR A 620 26.44 0.59 13.50
N ARG A 621 25.76 0.07 14.54
CA ARG A 621 26.45 -0.57 15.67
C ARG A 621 26.50 -2.09 15.48
N LYS A 622 27.59 -2.58 14.88
CA LYS A 622 28.02 -3.98 15.00
C LYS A 622 28.38 -4.25 16.46
N HIS A 623 27.41 -4.62 17.29
CA HIS A 623 27.67 -5.13 18.62
C HIS A 623 27.84 -6.65 18.56
N THR A 624 29.09 -7.10 18.64
CA THR A 624 29.43 -8.48 18.94
C THR A 624 29.05 -8.75 20.39
N PHE A 625 28.06 -9.61 20.62
CA PHE A 625 27.76 -10.12 21.96
C PHE A 625 28.66 -11.31 22.26
N THR A 626 29.50 -11.20 23.28
CA THR A 626 30.12 -12.34 23.96
C THR A 626 29.30 -12.66 25.21
N MET A 627 28.48 -13.70 25.13
CA MET A 627 27.90 -14.32 26.33
C MET A 627 28.82 -15.46 26.74
N SER A 628 29.48 -15.32 27.89
CA SER A 628 30.17 -16.43 28.55
C SER A 628 29.17 -17.14 29.46
N LYS A 629 28.83 -18.37 29.12
CA LYS A 629 28.31 -19.35 30.08
C LYS A 629 29.03 -20.66 29.78
N ASP A 630 29.78 -21.14 30.75
CA ASP A 630 30.37 -22.49 30.78
C ASP A 630 31.25 -22.87 29.58
N GLY A 631 32.15 -21.97 29.16
CA GLY A 631 33.34 -22.34 28.38
C GLY A 631 33.17 -22.59 26.88
N GLU A 632 31.97 -22.51 26.31
CA GLU A 632 31.77 -22.60 24.85
C GLU A 632 31.23 -21.31 24.24
N THR A 633 31.89 -20.84 23.18
CA THR A 633 31.61 -19.54 22.54
C THR A 633 30.78 -19.76 21.26
N THR A 634 29.45 -19.60 21.33
CA THR A 634 28.60 -19.62 20.12
C THR A 634 28.30 -18.21 19.62
N GLN A 635 28.79 -17.88 18.42
CA GLN A 635 28.44 -16.67 17.67
C GLN A 635 27.17 -16.91 16.84
N ARG A 636 26.12 -16.10 17.03
CA ARG A 636 24.93 -16.12 16.16
C ARG A 636 24.71 -14.76 15.51
N ARG A 637 24.69 -14.74 14.18
CA ARG A 637 24.42 -13.58 13.33
C ARG A 637 22.90 -13.48 13.14
N VAL A 638 22.30 -12.33 13.43
CA VAL A 638 20.90 -12.03 13.09
C VAL A 638 20.95 -11.00 11.96
N GLU A 639 20.52 -11.41 10.78
CA GLU A 639 20.30 -10.54 9.62
C GLU A 639 18.81 -10.16 9.63
N ASP A 640 18.51 -8.86 9.65
CA ASP A 640 17.15 -8.33 9.62
C ASP A 640 16.53 -8.54 8.23
N ALA A 641 15.59 -9.48 8.11
CA ALA A 641 14.77 -9.67 6.93
C ALA A 641 13.75 -8.52 6.81
N GLY A 642 13.74 -7.85 5.65
CA GLY A 642 13.02 -6.61 5.38
C GLY A 642 11.49 -6.74 5.38
N ALA A 643 10.82 -5.69 5.86
CA ALA A 643 9.37 -5.54 5.78
C ALA A 643 8.91 -5.13 4.35
N PRO A 644 7.68 -5.50 3.91
CA PRO A 644 7.14 -5.13 2.60
C PRO A 644 7.00 -3.61 2.44
N VAL A 645 7.35 -3.12 1.25
CA VAL A 645 7.34 -1.70 0.85
C VAL A 645 5.89 -1.21 0.71
N GLN A 646 5.52 -0.16 1.46
CA GLN A 646 4.29 0.61 1.23
C GLN A 646 4.52 1.55 0.02
N TYR A 647 3.84 1.29 -1.11
CA TYR A 647 4.00 2.04 -2.35
C TYR A 647 3.05 3.24 -2.44
N ASP A 648 3.61 4.44 -2.59
CA ASP A 648 3.00 5.77 -2.78
C ASP A 648 1.71 5.72 -3.62
N ASN A 649 0.59 6.20 -3.07
CA ASN A 649 -0.68 6.23 -3.78
C ASN A 649 -0.67 7.49 -4.65
N GLN A 650 -0.05 7.41 -5.83
CA GLN A 650 -0.04 8.50 -6.80
C GLN A 650 -1.47 8.77 -7.26
N ASP A 651 -1.87 10.04 -7.25
CA ASP A 651 -3.26 10.43 -7.37
C ASP A 651 -3.63 10.84 -8.83
N GLU A 652 -2.66 10.93 -9.74
CA GLU A 652 -2.95 11.18 -11.15
C GLU A 652 -3.53 9.93 -11.84
N GLU A 653 -4.54 10.15 -12.69
CA GLU A 653 -5.08 9.09 -13.55
C GLU A 653 -4.04 8.79 -14.64
N VAL A 654 -3.19 7.78 -14.39
CA VAL A 654 -2.18 7.31 -15.34
C VAL A 654 -2.89 6.73 -16.56
N LYS A 655 -2.91 7.49 -17.67
CA LYS A 655 -3.35 6.97 -18.98
C LYS A 655 -2.30 6.03 -19.53
N VAL A 656 -2.63 4.74 -19.56
CA VAL A 656 -1.76 3.70 -20.12
C VAL A 656 -1.68 3.88 -21.63
N GLY A 657 -0.49 4.21 -22.15
CA GLY A 657 -0.26 4.45 -23.57
C GLY A 657 -0.52 3.21 -24.44
N TRP A 658 -0.92 3.42 -25.70
CA TRP A 658 -1.29 2.34 -26.63
C TRP A 658 -0.20 1.28 -26.85
N ARG A 659 1.08 1.66 -26.73
CA ARG A 659 2.21 0.71 -26.86
C ARG A 659 2.26 -0.31 -25.73
N VAL A 660 1.89 0.09 -24.51
CA VAL A 660 1.78 -0.82 -23.37
C VAL A 660 0.64 -1.81 -23.62
N TRP A 661 -0.49 -1.34 -24.13
CA TRP A 661 -1.59 -2.22 -24.53
C TRP A 661 -1.22 -3.16 -25.68
N ALA A 662 -0.48 -2.69 -26.68
CA ALA A 662 0.05 -3.53 -27.75
C ALA A 662 1.02 -4.60 -27.21
N ALA A 663 1.91 -4.24 -26.28
CA ALA A 663 2.81 -5.20 -25.63
C ALA A 663 2.02 -6.26 -24.84
N ILE A 664 1.03 -5.85 -24.04
CA ILE A 664 0.15 -6.77 -23.30
C ILE A 664 -0.61 -7.70 -24.28
N PHE A 665 -1.12 -7.16 -25.39
CA PHE A 665 -1.82 -7.94 -26.40
C PHE A 665 -0.95 -9.03 -27.04
N PHE A 666 0.28 -8.71 -27.47
CA PHE A 666 1.16 -9.71 -28.10
C PHE A 666 1.70 -10.72 -27.09
N MET A 667 1.94 -10.32 -25.84
CA MET A 667 2.25 -11.27 -24.77
C MET A 667 1.06 -12.19 -24.48
N ALA A 668 -0.17 -11.65 -24.43
CA ALA A 668 -1.38 -12.46 -24.28
C ALA A 668 -1.57 -13.45 -25.44
N ALA A 669 -1.36 -12.99 -26.67
CA ALA A 669 -1.50 -13.82 -27.87
C ALA A 669 -0.55 -15.04 -27.85
N SER A 670 0.63 -14.92 -27.23
CA SER A 670 1.57 -16.05 -27.08
C SER A 670 1.11 -17.14 -26.10
N PHE A 671 0.06 -16.91 -25.31
CA PHE A 671 -0.48 -17.95 -24.44
C PHE A 671 -1.38 -18.92 -25.22
N GLY A 672 -1.95 -18.48 -26.34
CA GLY A 672 -2.83 -19.28 -27.19
C GLY A 672 -2.16 -20.56 -27.71
N PRO A 673 -0.98 -20.49 -28.36
CA PRO A 673 -0.28 -21.66 -28.87
C PRO A 673 0.14 -22.63 -27.77
N GLY A 674 0.79 -22.10 -26.72
CA GLY A 674 1.34 -22.91 -25.64
C GLY A 674 0.29 -23.57 -24.74
N VAL A 675 -0.86 -22.93 -24.53
CA VAL A 675 -1.91 -23.42 -23.64
C VAL A 675 -3.17 -23.84 -24.39
N ALA A 676 -3.78 -22.94 -25.16
CA ALA A 676 -5.09 -23.24 -25.73
C ALA A 676 -5.00 -24.35 -26.80
N LEU A 677 -4.06 -24.23 -27.73
CA LEU A 677 -3.90 -25.20 -28.82
C LEU A 677 -3.21 -26.48 -28.35
N ALA A 678 -2.03 -26.35 -27.76
CA ALA A 678 -1.22 -27.50 -27.39
C ALA A 678 -1.70 -28.24 -26.14
N PHE A 679 -2.39 -27.59 -25.20
CA PHE A 679 -2.92 -28.28 -24.02
C PHE A 679 -4.42 -28.53 -24.12
N VAL A 680 -5.25 -27.49 -24.28
CA VAL A 680 -6.72 -27.65 -24.18
C VAL A 680 -7.31 -28.33 -25.44
N VAL A 681 -6.94 -27.88 -26.64
CA VAL A 681 -7.49 -28.41 -27.91
C VAL A 681 -7.01 -29.84 -28.16
N ILE A 682 -5.73 -30.15 -27.92
CA ILE A 682 -5.25 -31.53 -28.06
C ILE A 682 -5.92 -32.45 -27.03
N ALA A 683 -6.13 -32.01 -25.78
CA ALA A 683 -6.75 -32.82 -24.73
C ALA A 683 -8.17 -33.26 -25.08
N ALA A 684 -8.91 -32.43 -25.83
CA ALA A 684 -10.27 -32.74 -26.26
C ALA A 684 -10.35 -33.92 -27.26
N ILE A 685 -9.27 -34.20 -27.99
CA ILE A 685 -9.20 -35.28 -29.00
C ILE A 685 -8.02 -36.24 -28.78
N VAL A 686 -7.44 -36.26 -27.58
CA VAL A 686 -6.20 -37.01 -27.29
C VAL A 686 -6.33 -38.51 -27.57
N VAL A 687 -7.52 -39.08 -27.32
CA VAL A 687 -7.81 -40.50 -27.58
C VAL A 687 -7.79 -40.79 -29.08
N GLN A 688 -8.42 -39.93 -29.87
CA GLN A 688 -8.47 -40.04 -31.32
C GLN A 688 -7.07 -39.90 -31.94
N VAL A 689 -6.29 -38.92 -31.47
CA VAL A 689 -4.90 -38.71 -31.93
C VAL A 689 -4.01 -39.90 -31.54
N SER A 690 -4.20 -40.48 -30.35
CA SER A 690 -3.47 -41.66 -29.92
C SER A 690 -3.75 -42.88 -30.82
N ASN A 691 -5.02 -43.06 -31.21
CA ASN A 691 -5.42 -44.13 -32.13
C ASN A 691 -4.76 -43.96 -33.51
N ASP A 692 -4.69 -42.74 -34.05
CA ASP A 692 -4.02 -42.44 -35.32
C ASP A 692 -2.50 -42.72 -35.28
N LEU A 693 -1.89 -42.64 -34.10
CA LEU A 693 -0.45 -42.82 -33.88
C LEU A 693 -0.06 -44.24 -33.45
N GLY A 694 -1.02 -45.15 -33.30
CA GLY A 694 -0.76 -46.58 -33.04
C GLY A 694 -0.74 -47.01 -31.57
N ASN A 695 -1.18 -46.17 -30.62
CA ASN A 695 -1.33 -46.51 -29.18
C ASN A 695 -0.08 -47.15 -28.52
N ASP A 696 1.11 -46.74 -28.93
CA ASP A 696 2.40 -47.34 -28.53
C ASP A 696 2.92 -46.84 -27.16
N ALA A 697 2.33 -45.76 -26.61
CA ALA A 697 2.68 -45.19 -25.31
C ALA A 697 1.43 -44.73 -24.54
N PRO A 698 1.51 -44.54 -23.20
CA PRO A 698 0.36 -44.13 -22.42
C PRO A 698 -0.02 -42.67 -22.72
N PHE A 699 -1.08 -42.47 -23.51
CA PHE A 699 -1.54 -41.16 -23.98
C PHE A 699 -1.93 -40.19 -22.86
N ALA A 700 -2.20 -40.67 -21.64
CA ALA A 700 -2.43 -39.85 -20.46
C ALA A 700 -1.25 -38.89 -20.17
N TRP A 701 -0.04 -39.25 -20.60
CA TRP A 701 1.16 -38.43 -20.48
C TRP A 701 1.24 -37.27 -21.47
N VAL A 702 0.41 -37.22 -22.52
CA VAL A 702 0.39 -36.05 -23.43
C VAL A 702 0.04 -34.78 -22.64
N VAL A 703 -1.05 -34.83 -21.86
CA VAL A 703 -1.51 -33.74 -20.99
C VAL A 703 -0.66 -33.63 -19.70
N GLY A 704 -0.24 -34.78 -19.16
CA GLY A 704 0.56 -34.84 -17.94
C GLY A 704 1.97 -34.27 -18.11
N ALA A 705 2.63 -34.55 -19.22
CA ALA A 705 3.98 -34.07 -19.50
C ALA A 705 4.02 -32.55 -19.71
N TRP A 706 3.03 -31.99 -20.41
CA TRP A 706 2.86 -30.54 -20.51
C TRP A 706 2.71 -29.89 -19.13
N SER A 707 1.84 -30.46 -18.27
CA SER A 707 1.56 -29.90 -16.94
C SER A 707 2.78 -29.95 -16.01
N LEU A 708 3.51 -31.08 -16.03
CA LEU A 708 4.73 -31.28 -15.25
C LEU A 708 5.85 -30.34 -15.72
N SER A 709 6.11 -30.29 -17.03
CA SER A 709 7.20 -29.48 -17.58
C SER A 709 6.96 -27.99 -17.36
N THR A 710 5.70 -27.55 -17.48
CA THR A 710 5.26 -26.20 -17.14
C THR A 710 5.48 -25.89 -15.66
N ALA A 711 5.11 -26.79 -14.74
CA ALA A 711 5.29 -26.58 -13.29
C ALA A 711 6.76 -26.34 -12.90
N VAL A 712 7.68 -27.06 -13.55
CA VAL A 712 9.14 -26.94 -13.36
C VAL A 712 9.68 -25.63 -13.97
N SER A 713 9.29 -25.30 -15.21
CA SER A 713 9.76 -24.07 -15.85
C SER A 713 9.23 -22.82 -15.15
N PHE A 714 8.03 -22.85 -14.55
CA PHE A 714 7.52 -21.77 -13.70
C PHE A 714 8.40 -21.45 -12.51
N SER A 715 8.89 -22.47 -11.79
CA SER A 715 9.75 -22.28 -10.62
C SER A 715 11.10 -21.65 -11.01
N LEU A 716 11.55 -21.86 -12.24
CA LEU A 716 12.77 -21.26 -12.78
C LEU A 716 12.53 -19.90 -13.46
N GLY A 717 11.36 -19.70 -14.05
CA GLY A 717 11.06 -18.54 -14.90
C GLY A 717 11.20 -17.21 -14.16
N GLY A 718 10.70 -17.12 -12.93
CA GLY A 718 10.87 -15.96 -12.05
C GLY A 718 12.34 -15.60 -11.84
N PRO A 719 13.13 -16.45 -11.15
CA PRO A 719 14.56 -16.23 -10.91
C PRO A 719 15.38 -15.97 -12.18
N LEU A 720 15.17 -16.73 -13.26
CA LEU A 720 15.88 -16.52 -14.52
C LEU A 720 15.54 -15.17 -15.16
N SER A 721 14.29 -14.74 -15.05
CA SER A 721 13.87 -13.43 -15.56
C SER A 721 14.38 -12.26 -14.72
N ASP A 722 14.67 -12.47 -13.43
CA ASP A 722 15.34 -11.49 -12.58
C ASP A 722 16.81 -11.27 -13.01
N ILE A 723 17.45 -12.28 -13.62
CA ILE A 723 18.85 -12.26 -14.10
C ILE A 723 18.96 -11.78 -15.57
N PHE A 724 18.22 -12.42 -16.47
CA PHE A 724 18.32 -12.18 -17.91
C PHE A 724 17.34 -11.13 -18.44
N GLY A 725 16.45 -10.64 -17.58
CA GLY A 725 15.39 -9.67 -17.89
C GLY A 725 14.10 -10.33 -18.39
N ARG A 726 12.96 -9.72 -18.05
CA ARG A 726 11.60 -10.20 -18.40
C ARG A 726 11.44 -10.47 -19.91
N ARG A 727 11.91 -9.53 -20.74
CA ARG A 727 11.82 -9.60 -22.21
C ARG A 727 12.48 -10.83 -22.79
N ASN A 728 13.73 -11.09 -22.41
CA ASN A 728 14.50 -12.19 -22.99
C ASN A 728 13.93 -13.54 -22.57
N MET A 729 13.38 -13.63 -21.36
CA MET A 729 12.75 -14.86 -20.92
C MET A 729 11.46 -15.17 -21.66
N ILE A 730 10.61 -14.15 -21.89
CA ILE A 730 9.37 -14.33 -22.64
C ILE A 730 9.70 -14.71 -24.09
N LEU A 731 10.60 -13.99 -24.78
CA LEU A 731 11.00 -14.33 -26.16
C LEU A 731 11.64 -15.72 -26.27
N GLY A 732 12.46 -16.09 -25.28
CA GLY A 732 13.04 -17.43 -25.19
C GLY A 732 11.95 -18.50 -25.06
N GLY A 733 10.97 -18.29 -24.19
CA GLY A 733 9.81 -19.18 -24.03
C GLY A 733 8.98 -19.31 -25.30
N GLN A 734 8.72 -18.20 -26.00
CA GLN A 734 8.02 -18.17 -27.28
C GLN A 734 8.76 -18.97 -28.36
N PHE A 735 10.09 -18.81 -28.41
CA PHE A 735 10.92 -19.57 -29.34
C PHE A 735 10.95 -21.08 -29.04
N VAL A 736 11.03 -21.47 -27.75
CA VAL A 736 10.95 -22.89 -27.36
C VAL A 736 9.58 -23.48 -27.68
N THR A 737 8.50 -22.73 -27.47
CA THR A 737 7.12 -23.13 -27.79
C THR A 737 6.94 -23.33 -29.29
N LEU A 738 7.54 -22.46 -30.12
CA LEU A 738 7.57 -22.59 -31.57
C LEU A 738 8.27 -23.89 -32.01
N ILE A 739 9.43 -24.22 -31.42
CA ILE A 739 10.13 -25.48 -31.69
C ILE A 739 9.25 -26.67 -31.31
N GLY A 740 8.67 -26.66 -30.11
CA GLY A 740 7.78 -27.72 -29.65
C GLY A 740 6.58 -27.92 -30.58
N SER A 741 6.00 -26.84 -31.09
CA SER A 741 4.91 -26.90 -32.07
C SER A 741 5.33 -27.52 -33.40
N ILE A 742 6.56 -27.24 -33.88
CA ILE A 742 7.11 -27.88 -35.08
C ILE A 742 7.30 -29.39 -34.87
N VAL A 743 7.79 -29.79 -33.70
CA VAL A 743 7.93 -31.22 -33.33
C VAL A 743 6.54 -31.89 -33.26
N GLY A 744 5.55 -31.24 -32.63
CA GLY A 744 4.19 -31.77 -32.54
C GLY A 744 3.52 -31.94 -33.91
N ALA A 745 3.71 -30.98 -34.81
CA ALA A 745 3.21 -31.06 -36.18
C ALA A 745 3.80 -32.23 -36.99
N THR A 746 5.01 -32.68 -36.63
CA THR A 746 5.75 -33.73 -37.35
C THR A 746 5.75 -35.07 -36.64
N ALA A 747 5.14 -35.17 -35.45
CA ALA A 747 5.11 -36.37 -34.63
C ALA A 747 4.50 -37.58 -35.38
N GLN A 748 5.19 -38.73 -35.27
CA GLN A 748 4.81 -40.01 -35.88
C GLN A 748 4.51 -41.10 -34.86
N SER A 749 4.64 -40.80 -33.56
CA SER A 749 4.34 -41.71 -32.45
C SER A 749 3.80 -40.92 -31.26
N VAL A 750 3.13 -41.60 -30.32
CA VAL A 750 2.63 -40.96 -29.10
C VAL A 750 3.80 -40.46 -28.25
N ALA A 751 4.93 -41.17 -28.23
CA ALA A 751 6.14 -40.73 -27.54
C ALA A 751 6.72 -39.41 -28.11
N ALA A 752 6.73 -39.25 -29.44
CA ALA A 752 7.17 -38.01 -30.07
C ALA A 752 6.22 -36.85 -29.75
N LEU A 753 4.92 -37.12 -29.65
CA LEU A 753 3.92 -36.13 -29.23
C LEU A 753 4.10 -35.72 -27.76
N ILE A 754 4.37 -36.68 -26.86
CA ILE A 754 4.69 -36.39 -25.44
C ILE A 754 5.95 -35.52 -25.34
N ALA A 755 6.97 -35.79 -26.15
CA ALA A 755 8.18 -34.97 -26.19
C ALA A 755 7.87 -33.55 -26.69
N ALA A 756 7.04 -33.39 -27.73
CA ALA A 756 6.58 -32.11 -28.21
C ALA A 756 5.86 -31.31 -27.10
N GLU A 757 4.89 -31.94 -26.42
CA GLU A 757 4.15 -31.33 -25.31
C GLU A 757 5.05 -30.94 -24.13
N THR A 758 6.07 -31.75 -23.85
CA THR A 758 7.07 -31.42 -22.82
C THR A 758 7.80 -30.13 -23.17
N VAL A 759 8.27 -29.99 -24.41
CA VAL A 759 8.98 -28.80 -24.90
C VAL A 759 8.06 -27.57 -24.92
N ILE A 760 6.81 -27.74 -25.37
CA ILE A 760 5.80 -26.68 -25.36
C ILE A 760 5.54 -26.22 -23.92
N GLY A 761 5.34 -27.13 -22.97
CA GLY A 761 5.12 -26.77 -21.57
C GLY A 761 6.33 -26.07 -20.92
N LEU A 762 7.56 -26.49 -21.24
CA LEU A 762 8.78 -25.78 -20.82
C LEU A 762 8.78 -24.34 -21.33
N GLY A 763 8.55 -24.15 -22.64
CA GLY A 763 8.47 -22.83 -23.26
C GLY A 763 7.35 -21.98 -22.65
N THR A 764 6.19 -22.58 -22.42
CA THR A 764 5.01 -21.93 -21.85
C THR A 764 5.29 -21.40 -20.44
N GLY A 765 5.92 -22.17 -19.55
CA GLY A 765 6.23 -21.65 -18.21
C GLY A 765 7.21 -20.45 -18.23
N PHE A 766 8.06 -20.31 -19.24
CA PHE A 766 8.87 -19.10 -19.44
C PHE A 766 8.07 -17.93 -20.03
N ILE A 767 7.13 -18.19 -20.95
CA ILE A 767 6.18 -17.17 -21.46
C ILE A 767 5.40 -16.54 -20.29
N PHE A 768 5.05 -17.34 -19.29
CA PHE A 768 4.27 -16.92 -18.13
C PHE A 768 5.02 -15.97 -17.18
N VAL A 769 6.30 -15.67 -17.42
CA VAL A 769 6.99 -14.50 -16.83
C VAL A 769 6.23 -13.19 -17.14
N ALA A 770 5.39 -13.17 -18.18
CA ALA A 770 4.43 -12.10 -18.44
C ALA A 770 3.52 -11.79 -17.23
N TYR A 771 3.25 -12.75 -16.34
CA TYR A 771 2.51 -12.50 -15.08
C TYR A 771 3.26 -11.62 -14.08
N ALA A 772 4.58 -11.54 -14.18
CA ALA A 772 5.36 -10.51 -13.48
C ALA A 772 5.44 -9.23 -14.32
N GLY A 773 5.73 -9.36 -15.62
CA GLY A 773 5.96 -8.21 -16.51
C GLY A 773 4.76 -7.27 -16.72
N VAL A 774 3.53 -7.79 -16.78
CA VAL A 774 2.32 -6.98 -16.98
C VAL A 774 1.96 -6.14 -15.75
N PRO A 775 1.91 -6.71 -14.52
CA PRO A 775 1.72 -5.92 -13.31
C PRO A 775 2.78 -4.85 -13.04
N GLU A 776 4.00 -5.03 -13.57
CA GLU A 776 5.06 -4.03 -13.48
C GLU A 776 4.74 -2.77 -14.31
N MET A 777 4.13 -2.95 -15.50
CA MET A 777 3.80 -1.86 -16.44
C MET A 777 2.45 -1.19 -16.20
N LEU A 778 1.56 -1.82 -15.42
CA LEU A 778 0.21 -1.32 -15.18
C LEU A 778 0.07 -0.70 -13.79
N PRO A 779 -0.80 0.31 -13.64
CA PRO A 779 -1.18 0.81 -12.32
C PRO A 779 -1.75 -0.31 -11.44
N ASN A 780 -1.48 -0.29 -10.13
CA ASN A 780 -1.91 -1.34 -9.20
C ASN A 780 -3.40 -1.72 -9.34
N LYS A 781 -4.31 -0.75 -9.51
CA LYS A 781 -5.76 -1.00 -9.72
C LYS A 781 -6.09 -1.72 -11.04
N TRP A 782 -5.24 -1.61 -12.05
CA TRP A 782 -5.42 -2.23 -13.38
C TRP A 782 -4.72 -3.59 -13.51
N ARG A 783 -3.97 -4.05 -12.49
CA ARG A 783 -3.20 -5.30 -12.58
C ARG A 783 -4.09 -6.52 -12.88
N ALA A 784 -5.25 -6.63 -12.23
CA ALA A 784 -6.22 -7.68 -12.52
C ALA A 784 -6.75 -7.62 -13.97
N VAL A 785 -6.88 -6.42 -14.55
CA VAL A 785 -7.28 -6.22 -15.95
C VAL A 785 -6.20 -6.73 -16.89
N GLY A 786 -4.93 -6.38 -16.64
CA GLY A 786 -3.80 -6.85 -17.46
C GLY A 786 -3.64 -8.37 -17.42
N VAL A 787 -3.71 -8.96 -16.23
CA VAL A 787 -3.69 -10.43 -16.04
C VAL A 787 -4.89 -11.09 -16.70
N GLY A 788 -6.08 -10.47 -16.65
CA GLY A 788 -7.27 -10.94 -17.37
C GLY A 788 -7.11 -10.90 -18.90
N ILE A 789 -6.40 -9.91 -19.45
CA ILE A 789 -6.08 -9.87 -20.89
C ILE A 789 -5.11 -10.99 -21.28
N LEU A 790 -4.11 -11.30 -20.44
CA LEU A 790 -3.20 -12.43 -20.67
C LEU A 790 -3.98 -13.75 -20.79
N GLU A 791 -4.86 -14.06 -19.83
CA GLU A 791 -5.76 -15.23 -19.91
C GLU A 791 -6.78 -15.12 -21.06
N GLY A 792 -7.15 -13.89 -21.42
CA GLY A 792 -7.93 -13.59 -22.62
C GLY A 792 -7.32 -14.16 -23.90
N GLY A 793 -5.99 -14.18 -24.01
CA GLY A 793 -5.28 -14.76 -25.16
C GLY A 793 -5.38 -16.29 -25.25
N ILE A 794 -5.68 -16.96 -24.13
CA ILE A 794 -5.99 -18.41 -24.10
C ILE A 794 -7.45 -18.63 -24.52
N THR A 795 -8.36 -17.81 -23.98
CA THR A 795 -9.80 -18.02 -24.15
C THR A 795 -10.33 -17.54 -25.51
N VAL A 796 -9.87 -16.39 -26.01
CA VAL A 796 -10.35 -15.77 -27.25
C VAL A 796 -9.25 -15.80 -28.33
N PRO A 797 -9.48 -16.43 -29.50
CA PRO A 797 -10.66 -17.19 -29.91
C PRO A 797 -10.64 -18.67 -29.47
N TRP A 798 -9.50 -19.18 -29.04
CA TRP A 798 -9.22 -20.62 -28.98
C TRP A 798 -10.05 -21.37 -27.94
N GLY A 799 -10.03 -20.93 -26.68
CA GLY A 799 -10.76 -21.51 -25.57
C GLY A 799 -12.26 -21.69 -25.86
N VAL A 800 -12.91 -20.65 -26.40
CA VAL A 800 -14.37 -20.63 -26.64
C VAL A 800 -14.84 -21.74 -27.57
N ILE A 801 -14.04 -22.09 -28.57
CA ILE A 801 -14.39 -23.10 -29.57
C ILE A 801 -13.52 -24.36 -29.47
N THR A 802 -12.81 -24.58 -28.36
CA THR A 802 -11.74 -25.58 -28.24
C THR A 802 -12.13 -26.99 -28.73
N ALA A 803 -13.12 -27.63 -28.12
CA ALA A 803 -13.49 -29.00 -28.50
C ALA A 803 -14.12 -29.06 -29.89
N LEU A 804 -14.79 -27.99 -30.31
CA LEU A 804 -15.40 -27.88 -31.64
C LEU A 804 -14.35 -27.74 -32.75
N ILE A 805 -13.35 -26.87 -32.57
CA ILE A 805 -12.25 -26.73 -33.53
C ILE A 805 -11.40 -28.00 -33.56
N ALA A 806 -11.17 -28.65 -32.42
CA ALA A 806 -10.49 -29.95 -32.37
C ALA A 806 -11.22 -31.00 -33.22
N GLY A 807 -12.54 -31.14 -33.01
CA GLY A 807 -13.38 -32.07 -33.77
C GLY A 807 -13.45 -31.75 -35.26
N ILE A 808 -13.54 -30.47 -35.63
CA ILE A 808 -13.55 -30.01 -37.04
C ILE A 808 -12.20 -30.32 -37.71
N LEU A 809 -11.08 -29.97 -37.07
CA LEU A 809 -9.75 -30.22 -37.62
C LEU A 809 -9.45 -31.72 -37.74
N TYR A 810 -9.94 -32.53 -36.79
CA TYR A 810 -9.83 -33.97 -36.86
C TYR A 810 -10.68 -34.56 -38.01
N LYS A 811 -11.95 -34.15 -38.12
CA LYS A 811 -12.93 -34.73 -39.07
C LYS A 811 -12.72 -34.28 -40.52
N TYR A 812 -12.37 -33.01 -40.73
CA TYR A 812 -12.30 -32.41 -42.07
C TYR A 812 -10.88 -32.05 -42.52
N ALA A 813 -9.88 -32.19 -41.67
CA ALA A 813 -8.49 -31.93 -41.98
C ALA A 813 -7.58 -33.00 -41.34
N THR A 814 -6.49 -32.57 -40.70
CA THR A 814 -5.65 -33.42 -39.85
C THR A 814 -5.45 -32.72 -38.51
N TRP A 815 -5.39 -33.48 -37.42
CA TRP A 815 -5.11 -32.95 -36.08
C TRP A 815 -3.79 -32.15 -36.02
N ARG A 816 -2.85 -32.38 -36.97
CA ARG A 816 -1.61 -31.61 -37.10
C ARG A 816 -1.84 -30.11 -37.32
N TRP A 817 -3.00 -29.72 -37.85
CA TRP A 817 -3.36 -28.31 -38.00
C TRP A 817 -3.44 -27.53 -36.68
N ILE A 818 -3.66 -28.21 -35.55
CA ILE A 818 -3.58 -27.61 -34.21
C ILE A 818 -2.19 -26.96 -34.04
N PHE A 819 -1.14 -27.69 -34.41
CA PHE A 819 0.24 -27.24 -34.30
C PHE A 819 0.62 -26.25 -35.41
N TYR A 820 0.11 -26.39 -36.64
CA TYR A 820 0.36 -25.40 -37.71
C TYR A 820 -0.23 -24.03 -37.37
N ILE A 821 -1.45 -23.99 -36.82
CA ILE A 821 -2.05 -22.75 -36.34
C ILE A 821 -1.22 -22.18 -35.18
N GLY A 822 -0.74 -23.05 -34.28
CA GLY A 822 0.19 -22.69 -33.21
C GLY A 822 1.46 -22.01 -33.74
N ILE A 823 2.12 -22.58 -34.74
CA ILE A 823 3.33 -22.01 -35.37
C ILE A 823 3.07 -20.60 -35.92
N ILE A 824 1.97 -20.40 -36.64
CA ILE A 824 1.62 -19.11 -37.25
C ILE A 824 1.41 -18.05 -36.17
N THR A 825 0.57 -18.38 -35.19
CA THR A 825 0.15 -17.44 -34.14
C THR A 825 1.28 -17.16 -33.15
N GLU A 826 2.13 -18.14 -32.87
CA GLU A 826 3.34 -17.97 -32.06
C GLU A 826 4.36 -17.10 -32.78
N THR A 827 4.55 -17.27 -34.09
CA THR A 827 5.45 -16.41 -34.90
C THR A 827 5.00 -14.95 -34.86
N ILE A 828 3.70 -14.70 -35.02
CA ILE A 828 3.12 -13.35 -34.94
C ILE A 828 3.33 -12.76 -33.54
N SER A 829 3.06 -13.55 -32.50
CA SER A 829 3.21 -13.12 -31.10
C SER A 829 4.66 -12.84 -30.72
N LEU A 830 5.60 -13.65 -31.21
CA LEU A 830 7.04 -13.50 -31.03
C LEU A 830 7.54 -12.22 -31.68
N ILE A 831 7.17 -11.96 -32.94
CA ILE A 831 7.53 -10.72 -33.65
C ILE A 831 6.92 -9.51 -32.94
N GLY A 832 5.64 -9.57 -32.59
CA GLY A 832 4.94 -8.49 -31.88
C GLY A 832 5.56 -8.20 -30.52
N THR A 833 5.83 -9.22 -29.71
CA THR A 833 6.49 -9.06 -28.40
C THR A 833 7.88 -8.46 -28.58
N ALA A 834 8.66 -8.92 -29.56
CA ALA A 834 9.99 -8.39 -29.84
C ALA A 834 9.99 -6.92 -30.26
N ILE A 835 8.93 -6.46 -30.94
CA ILE A 835 8.76 -5.08 -31.40
C ILE A 835 8.26 -4.17 -30.28
N PHE A 836 7.25 -4.59 -29.52
CA PHE A 836 6.48 -3.71 -28.63
C PHE A 836 6.90 -3.78 -27.16
N TYR A 837 7.47 -4.89 -26.69
CA TYR A 837 7.80 -5.06 -25.27
C TYR A 837 9.26 -4.72 -24.94
N TRP A 838 9.46 -3.59 -24.23
CA TRP A 838 10.77 -3.06 -23.82
C TRP A 838 10.79 -2.64 -22.34
N PRO A 839 10.87 -3.61 -21.40
CA PRO A 839 10.90 -3.34 -19.96
C PRO A 839 12.27 -2.83 -19.48
N THR A 840 12.35 -2.38 -18.23
CA THR A 840 13.61 -2.01 -17.56
C THR A 840 14.58 -3.20 -17.47
N THR A 841 15.88 -2.93 -17.60
CA THR A 841 16.90 -3.95 -17.94
C THR A 841 17.46 -4.77 -16.77
N HIS A 842 17.23 -4.39 -15.50
CA HIS A 842 17.83 -5.09 -14.34
C HIS A 842 16.93 -5.11 -13.08
N PRO A 843 15.96 -6.04 -12.96
CA PRO A 843 15.00 -6.08 -11.85
C PRO A 843 15.60 -6.39 -10.46
N ARG A 844 16.69 -7.19 -10.41
CA ARG A 844 17.28 -7.69 -9.15
C ARG A 844 18.16 -6.68 -8.39
N GLY A 845 18.58 -5.58 -9.04
CA GLY A 845 19.29 -4.46 -8.41
C GLY A 845 20.72 -4.74 -7.88
N ASP A 846 21.29 -5.91 -8.16
CA ASP A 846 22.61 -6.39 -7.72
C ASP A 846 23.70 -6.18 -8.79
N PHE A 847 23.91 -4.91 -9.14
CA PHE A 847 24.80 -4.46 -10.21
C PHE A 847 26.29 -4.80 -10.01
N ASP A 848 26.67 -5.28 -8.84
CA ASP A 848 28.02 -5.68 -8.46
C ASP A 848 28.40 -7.11 -8.92
N LYS A 849 27.41 -7.91 -9.36
CA LYS A 849 27.62 -9.28 -9.84
C LYS A 849 27.46 -9.39 -11.34
N THR A 850 28.26 -10.26 -11.97
CA THR A 850 28.04 -10.66 -13.36
C THR A 850 26.83 -11.57 -13.49
N ARG A 851 26.12 -11.54 -14.62
CA ARG A 851 24.99 -12.45 -14.91
C ARG A 851 25.34 -13.93 -14.73
N TRP A 852 26.59 -14.29 -15.02
CA TRP A 852 27.07 -15.66 -14.83
C TRP A 852 27.24 -16.05 -13.37
N GLN A 853 27.67 -15.11 -12.51
CA GLN A 853 27.71 -15.34 -11.06
C GLN A 853 26.30 -15.50 -10.50
N GLN A 854 25.35 -14.65 -10.91
CA GLN A 854 23.94 -14.76 -10.51
C GLN A 854 23.31 -16.08 -10.95
N PHE A 855 23.58 -16.53 -12.18
CA PHE A 855 23.06 -17.81 -12.69
C PHE A 855 23.59 -19.01 -11.89
N LYS A 856 24.85 -18.96 -11.44
CA LYS A 856 25.43 -19.98 -10.57
C LYS A 856 24.87 -19.98 -9.16
N GLU A 857 24.29 -18.87 -8.71
CA GLU A 857 23.68 -18.75 -7.39
C GLU A 857 22.28 -19.37 -7.32
N ILE A 858 21.60 -19.60 -8.47
CA ILE A 858 20.33 -20.31 -8.52
C ILE A 858 20.46 -21.67 -7.83
N ASP A 859 19.46 -22.05 -7.04
CA ASP A 859 19.42 -23.34 -6.36
C ASP A 859 19.12 -24.51 -7.32
N TRP A 860 20.16 -24.97 -8.02
CA TRP A 860 20.11 -26.12 -8.91
C TRP A 860 19.83 -27.44 -8.17
N ILE A 861 20.12 -27.51 -6.86
CA ILE A 861 19.82 -28.70 -6.05
C ILE A 861 18.32 -28.74 -5.75
N GLY A 862 17.76 -27.62 -5.28
CA GLY A 862 16.32 -27.47 -5.02
C GLY A 862 15.47 -27.84 -6.24
N ILE A 863 15.74 -27.26 -7.42
CA ILE A 863 14.96 -27.59 -8.63
C ILE A 863 15.09 -29.05 -9.06
N THR A 864 16.26 -29.66 -8.86
CA THR A 864 16.49 -31.07 -9.20
C THR A 864 15.66 -31.97 -8.28
N LEU A 865 15.68 -31.70 -6.97
CA LEU A 865 14.87 -32.43 -5.99
C LEU A 865 13.37 -32.25 -6.25
N PHE A 866 12.93 -31.03 -6.56
CA PHE A 866 11.55 -30.74 -6.90
C PHE A 866 11.09 -31.50 -8.15
N THR A 867 11.88 -31.41 -9.23
CA THR A 867 11.55 -32.02 -10.53
C THR A 867 11.50 -33.54 -10.44
N LEU A 868 12.54 -34.16 -9.88
CA LEU A 868 12.61 -35.61 -9.72
C LEU A 868 11.54 -36.09 -8.72
N GLY A 869 11.36 -35.40 -7.60
CA GLY A 869 10.35 -35.74 -6.60
C GLY A 869 8.94 -35.73 -7.17
N LEU A 870 8.56 -34.66 -7.88
CA LEU A 870 7.24 -34.54 -8.49
C LEU A 870 7.03 -35.56 -9.62
N ALA A 871 8.00 -35.69 -10.54
CA ALA A 871 7.90 -36.61 -11.67
C ALA A 871 7.77 -38.07 -11.21
N THR A 872 8.63 -38.51 -10.29
CA THR A 872 8.60 -39.89 -9.77
C THR A 872 7.31 -40.17 -9.01
N CYS A 873 6.80 -39.21 -8.23
CA CYS A 873 5.52 -39.35 -7.53
C CYS A 873 4.36 -39.54 -8.52
N LEU A 874 4.30 -38.71 -9.59
CA LEU A 874 3.25 -38.80 -10.61
C LEU A 874 3.28 -40.10 -11.40
N VAL A 875 4.47 -40.64 -11.69
CA VAL A 875 4.62 -41.97 -12.31
C VAL A 875 3.95 -43.04 -11.45
N GLY A 876 4.24 -43.07 -10.15
CA GLY A 876 3.62 -44.03 -9.24
C GLY A 876 2.10 -43.89 -9.13
N ILE A 877 1.58 -42.66 -9.07
CA ILE A 877 0.12 -42.40 -9.06
C ILE A 877 -0.54 -42.87 -10.36
N THR A 878 0.13 -42.71 -11.50
CA THR A 878 -0.40 -43.07 -12.82
C THR A 878 -0.40 -44.59 -13.04
N TRP A 879 0.59 -45.31 -12.49
CA TRP A 879 0.64 -46.78 -12.56
C TRP A 879 -0.34 -47.46 -11.60
N GLY A 880 -0.67 -46.82 -10.48
CA GLY A 880 -1.47 -47.44 -9.43
C GLY A 880 -2.82 -47.99 -9.90
N GLY A 881 -2.98 -49.30 -9.77
CA GLY A 881 -4.23 -50.01 -10.04
C GLY A 881 -4.33 -50.64 -11.42
N THR A 882 -3.28 -50.57 -12.26
CA THR A 882 -3.21 -51.39 -13.48
C THR A 882 -2.88 -52.85 -13.13
N PRO A 883 -3.21 -53.83 -13.99
CA PRO A 883 -2.90 -55.25 -13.75
C PRO A 883 -1.41 -55.50 -13.49
N GLU A 884 -0.53 -54.75 -14.14
CA GLU A 884 0.93 -54.85 -13.99
C GLU A 884 1.44 -54.15 -12.71
N HIS A 885 0.66 -53.21 -12.17
CA HIS A 885 1.05 -52.35 -11.04
C HIS A 885 -0.08 -52.17 -9.99
N PRO A 886 -0.43 -53.21 -9.23
CA PRO A 886 -1.41 -53.11 -8.13
C PRO A 886 -1.04 -52.03 -7.09
N TRP A 887 -2.03 -51.48 -6.38
CA TRP A 887 -1.81 -50.41 -5.38
C TRP A 887 -0.94 -50.82 -4.20
N ASP A 888 -0.95 -52.09 -3.83
CA ASP A 888 -0.14 -52.71 -2.78
C ASP A 888 1.24 -53.19 -3.29
N SER A 889 1.49 -53.10 -4.60
CA SER A 889 2.76 -53.54 -5.20
C SER A 889 3.91 -52.58 -4.92
N ALA A 890 5.12 -53.12 -4.81
CA ALA A 890 6.34 -52.33 -4.67
C ALA A 890 6.57 -51.41 -5.88
N SER A 891 6.15 -51.81 -7.09
CA SER A 891 6.26 -51.00 -8.31
C SER A 891 5.41 -49.71 -8.26
N THR A 892 4.34 -49.69 -7.46
CA THR A 892 3.49 -48.51 -7.28
C THR A 892 3.91 -47.69 -6.06
N LEU A 893 4.13 -48.35 -4.91
CA LEU A 893 4.43 -47.65 -3.65
C LEU A 893 5.83 -47.01 -3.66
N THR A 894 6.83 -47.66 -4.24
CA THR A 894 8.20 -47.14 -4.28
C THR A 894 8.29 -45.77 -4.95
N PRO A 895 7.82 -45.58 -6.19
CA PRO A 895 7.89 -44.25 -6.83
C PRO A 895 7.08 -43.18 -6.08
N ILE A 896 5.94 -43.51 -5.48
CA ILE A 896 5.16 -42.55 -4.67
C ILE A 896 5.95 -42.11 -3.43
N LEU A 897 6.46 -43.07 -2.65
CA LEU A 897 7.17 -42.79 -1.40
C LEU A 897 8.52 -42.10 -1.66
N VAL A 898 9.28 -42.55 -2.65
CA VAL A 898 10.55 -41.93 -3.06
C VAL A 898 10.31 -40.53 -3.62
N GLY A 899 9.29 -40.35 -4.46
CA GLY A 899 8.91 -39.04 -4.98
C GLY A 899 8.51 -38.07 -3.87
N PHE A 900 7.67 -38.51 -2.94
CA PHE A 900 7.26 -37.71 -1.78
C PHE A 900 8.45 -37.37 -0.86
N ALA A 901 9.32 -38.35 -0.58
CA ALA A 901 10.55 -38.11 0.18
C ALA A 901 11.47 -37.09 -0.54
N GLY A 902 11.55 -37.13 -1.87
CA GLY A 902 12.25 -36.15 -2.69
C GLY A 902 11.67 -34.73 -2.56
N LEU A 903 10.34 -34.60 -2.55
CA LEU A 903 9.67 -33.31 -2.31
C LEU A 903 9.91 -32.79 -0.88
N VAL A 904 9.86 -33.67 0.14
CA VAL A 904 10.19 -33.30 1.53
C VAL A 904 11.66 -32.87 1.63
N ALA A 905 12.57 -33.59 0.97
CA ALA A 905 13.98 -33.23 0.90
C ALA A 905 14.19 -31.87 0.21
N CYS A 906 13.45 -31.59 -0.87
CA CYS A 906 13.46 -30.30 -1.55
C CYS A 906 13.12 -29.15 -0.58
N PHE A 907 11.97 -29.21 0.10
CA PHE A 907 11.57 -28.13 1.01
C PHE A 907 12.45 -28.05 2.27
N THR A 908 12.97 -29.19 2.74
CA THR A 908 13.95 -29.21 3.84
C THR A 908 15.25 -28.53 3.43
N TRP A 909 15.72 -28.77 2.20
CA TRP A 909 16.90 -28.10 1.62
C TRP A 909 16.67 -26.60 1.48
N GLU A 910 15.59 -26.22 0.80
CA GLU A 910 15.22 -24.84 0.49
C GLU A 910 15.03 -23.97 1.75
N PHE A 911 14.45 -24.52 2.82
CA PHE A 911 14.18 -23.75 4.04
C PHE A 911 15.36 -23.66 5.02
N ASN A 912 16.35 -24.56 4.92
CA ASN A 912 17.42 -24.65 5.92
C ASN A 912 18.83 -24.41 5.37
N TYR A 913 19.07 -24.66 4.08
CA TYR A 913 20.43 -24.72 3.51
C TYR A 913 20.62 -23.88 2.25
N ALA A 914 19.59 -23.70 1.43
CA ALA A 914 19.69 -22.93 0.19
C ALA A 914 20.06 -21.47 0.45
N LYS A 915 21.06 -20.97 -0.28
CA LYS A 915 21.52 -19.57 -0.16
C LYS A 915 20.62 -18.60 -0.93
N ASP A 916 20.13 -19.01 -2.10
CA ASP A 916 19.19 -18.27 -2.96
C ASP A 916 18.02 -19.21 -3.34
N PRO A 917 17.10 -19.47 -2.40
CA PRO A 917 16.06 -20.49 -2.56
C PRO A 917 15.06 -20.16 -3.68
N LEU A 918 14.64 -21.18 -4.44
CA LEU A 918 13.52 -21.10 -5.38
C LEU A 918 12.17 -21.08 -4.64
N PHE A 919 12.14 -21.69 -3.45
CA PHE A 919 11.00 -21.73 -2.55
C PHE A 919 11.33 -20.97 -1.25
N PRO A 920 11.52 -19.64 -1.29
CA PRO A 920 11.96 -18.87 -0.14
C PRO A 920 10.97 -18.95 1.02
N LEU A 921 11.44 -19.39 2.18
CA LEU A 921 10.64 -19.52 3.40
C LEU A 921 9.93 -18.21 3.79
N GLU A 922 10.51 -17.06 3.44
CA GLU A 922 9.94 -15.74 3.69
C GLU A 922 8.58 -15.55 3.00
N LEU A 923 8.43 -16.03 1.76
CA LEU A 923 7.15 -16.00 1.06
C LEU A 923 6.15 -16.96 1.71
N PHE A 924 6.59 -18.14 2.14
CA PHE A 924 5.73 -19.12 2.83
C PHE A 924 5.30 -18.64 4.24
N LYS A 925 6.07 -17.75 4.87
CA LYS A 925 5.69 -17.08 6.13
C LYS A 925 4.61 -16.02 5.93
N MET A 926 4.39 -15.51 4.72
CA MET A 926 3.29 -14.60 4.39
C MET A 926 1.96 -15.36 4.29
N TRP A 927 1.56 -16.04 5.37
CA TRP A 927 0.49 -17.02 5.39
C TRP A 927 -0.80 -16.54 4.68
N ARG A 928 -1.33 -15.39 5.13
CA ARG A 928 -2.58 -14.82 4.59
C ARG A 928 -2.42 -14.02 3.31
N GLY A 929 -1.21 -13.55 3.01
CA GLY A 929 -0.92 -12.71 1.83
C GLY A 929 -0.47 -13.49 0.60
N PHE A 930 0.05 -14.71 0.79
CA PHE A 930 0.65 -15.52 -0.28
C PHE A 930 0.39 -17.03 -0.11
N THR A 931 0.72 -17.64 1.03
CA THR A 931 0.71 -19.11 1.17
C THR A 931 -0.68 -19.74 0.98
N LEU A 932 -1.74 -19.11 1.51
CA LEU A 932 -3.11 -19.56 1.28
C LEU A 932 -3.50 -19.53 -0.20
N LEU A 933 -2.93 -18.62 -1.00
CA LEU A 933 -3.16 -18.59 -2.45
C LEU A 933 -2.57 -19.83 -3.13
N LEU A 934 -1.39 -20.29 -2.70
CA LEU A 934 -0.77 -21.50 -3.24
C LEU A 934 -1.67 -22.73 -3.03
N ILE A 935 -2.28 -22.86 -1.85
CA ILE A 935 -3.20 -23.96 -1.53
C ILE A 935 -4.46 -23.89 -2.40
N VAL A 936 -5.06 -22.70 -2.51
CA VAL A 936 -6.27 -22.50 -3.33
C VAL A 936 -5.96 -22.83 -4.80
N LEU A 937 -4.87 -22.28 -5.36
CA LEU A 937 -4.53 -22.52 -6.77
C LEU A 937 -4.13 -23.96 -7.06
N PHE A 938 -3.47 -24.64 -6.12
CA PHE A 938 -3.15 -26.06 -6.26
C PHE A 938 -4.43 -26.89 -6.41
N ILE A 939 -5.41 -26.68 -5.52
CA ILE A 939 -6.67 -27.44 -5.55
C ILE A 939 -7.55 -27.04 -6.74
N CYS A 940 -7.71 -25.74 -7.00
CA CYS A 940 -8.51 -25.29 -8.14
C CYS A 940 -7.91 -25.77 -9.46
N GLY A 941 -6.57 -25.78 -9.58
CA GLY A 941 -5.84 -26.31 -10.74
C GLY A 941 -5.96 -27.82 -10.89
N MET A 942 -5.92 -28.56 -9.77
CA MET A 942 -6.16 -30.00 -9.72
C MET A 942 -7.52 -30.37 -10.34
N ASN A 943 -8.56 -29.65 -9.96
CA ASN A 943 -9.90 -29.84 -10.52
C ASN A 943 -9.97 -29.43 -12.00
N PHE A 944 -9.40 -28.28 -12.36
CA PHE A 944 -9.50 -27.75 -13.71
C PHE A 944 -8.80 -28.61 -14.76
N ASN A 945 -7.53 -28.96 -14.55
CA ASN A 945 -6.75 -29.70 -15.55
C ASN A 945 -7.35 -31.08 -15.80
N ALA A 946 -7.71 -31.80 -14.74
CA ALA A 946 -8.30 -33.11 -14.86
C ALA A 946 -9.67 -33.07 -15.55
N LEU A 947 -10.56 -32.17 -15.14
CA LEU A 947 -11.91 -32.10 -15.73
C LEU A 947 -11.91 -31.53 -17.15
N SER A 948 -10.91 -30.73 -17.53
CA SER A 948 -10.76 -30.26 -18.91
C SER A 948 -10.53 -31.41 -19.89
N ALA A 949 -9.84 -32.48 -19.47
CA ALA A 949 -9.68 -33.69 -20.27
C ALA A 949 -10.84 -34.67 -20.07
N LEU A 950 -11.28 -34.89 -18.83
CA LEU A 950 -12.25 -35.92 -18.49
C LEU A 950 -13.70 -35.59 -18.89
N VAL A 951 -14.09 -34.31 -18.96
CA VAL A 951 -15.47 -33.94 -19.34
C VAL A 951 -15.75 -34.22 -20.83
N PRO A 952 -14.88 -33.81 -21.79
CA PRO A 952 -15.02 -34.23 -23.19
C PRO A 952 -15.00 -35.76 -23.37
N GLN A 953 -14.14 -36.46 -22.62
CA GLN A 953 -14.10 -37.92 -22.61
C GLN A 953 -15.40 -38.53 -22.05
N GLY A 954 -16.00 -37.94 -21.03
CA GLY A 954 -17.31 -38.37 -20.54
C GLY A 954 -18.40 -38.22 -21.59
N SER A 955 -18.34 -37.18 -22.42
CA SER A 955 -19.23 -37.04 -23.58
C SER A 955 -19.04 -38.16 -24.60
N LEU A 956 -17.79 -38.50 -24.91
CA LEU A 956 -17.41 -39.63 -25.77
C LEU A 956 -17.93 -40.97 -25.22
N PHE A 957 -17.70 -41.23 -23.93
CA PHE A 957 -17.96 -42.52 -23.32
C PHE A 957 -19.43 -42.75 -22.99
N MET A 958 -20.21 -41.71 -22.68
CA MET A 958 -21.60 -41.85 -22.21
C MET A 958 -22.66 -41.48 -23.24
N PHE A 959 -22.37 -40.55 -24.17
CA PHE A 959 -23.42 -39.94 -25.01
C PHE A 959 -23.23 -40.17 -26.50
N THR A 960 -22.08 -39.77 -27.06
CA THR A 960 -21.88 -39.70 -28.52
C THR A 960 -20.42 -39.80 -28.91
N THR A 961 -20.15 -40.43 -30.05
CA THR A 961 -18.83 -40.57 -30.66
C THR A 961 -18.55 -39.51 -31.72
N ASP A 962 -19.56 -38.72 -32.15
CA ASP A 962 -19.36 -37.67 -33.15
C ASP A 962 -18.53 -36.51 -32.55
N PRO A 963 -17.31 -36.26 -33.06
CA PRO A 963 -16.44 -35.22 -32.51
C PRO A 963 -17.08 -33.82 -32.54
N ILE A 964 -17.95 -33.55 -33.53
CA ILE A 964 -18.63 -32.25 -33.63
C ILE A 964 -19.70 -32.12 -32.54
N GLU A 965 -20.45 -33.17 -32.29
CA GLU A 965 -21.47 -33.15 -31.23
C GLU A 965 -20.84 -33.02 -29.83
N ILE A 966 -19.71 -33.70 -29.58
CA ILE A 966 -18.91 -33.50 -28.35
C ILE A 966 -18.45 -32.05 -28.24
N GLY A 967 -18.01 -31.45 -29.36
CA GLY A 967 -17.66 -30.04 -29.45
C GLY A 967 -18.81 -29.11 -29.06
N VAL A 968 -20.01 -29.36 -29.58
CA VAL A 968 -21.23 -28.59 -29.28
C VAL A 968 -21.62 -28.71 -27.81
N LEU A 969 -21.53 -29.91 -27.22
CA LEU A 969 -21.81 -30.13 -25.79
C LEU A 969 -20.82 -29.40 -24.88
N SER A 970 -19.62 -29.08 -25.37
CA SER A 970 -18.59 -28.38 -24.62
C SER A 970 -18.70 -26.85 -24.73
N LEU A 971 -19.49 -26.33 -25.68
CA LEU A 971 -19.66 -24.88 -25.89
C LEU A 971 -20.17 -24.14 -24.64
N PRO A 972 -21.13 -24.65 -23.85
CA PRO A 972 -21.55 -23.96 -22.63
C PRO A 972 -20.38 -23.70 -21.66
N THR A 973 -19.53 -24.71 -21.42
CA THR A 973 -18.33 -24.57 -20.58
C THR A 973 -17.37 -23.51 -21.12
N ASN A 974 -17.12 -23.55 -22.42
CA ASN A 974 -16.12 -22.71 -23.08
C ASN A 974 -16.59 -21.26 -23.32
N ILE A 975 -17.89 -21.04 -23.53
CA ILE A 975 -18.47 -19.70 -23.58
C ILE A 975 -18.52 -19.13 -22.17
N TRP A 976 -18.95 -19.95 -21.19
CA TRP A 976 -19.00 -19.52 -19.80
C TRP A 976 -17.64 -19.12 -19.27
N SER A 977 -16.54 -19.76 -19.72
CA SER A 977 -15.18 -19.41 -19.29
C SER A 977 -14.77 -17.97 -19.59
N LEU A 978 -15.41 -17.28 -20.55
CA LEU A 978 -15.20 -15.85 -20.79
C LEU A 978 -15.60 -14.99 -19.58
N PHE A 979 -16.62 -15.41 -18.84
CA PHE A 979 -17.14 -14.65 -17.72
C PHE A 979 -16.15 -14.58 -16.52
N PRO A 980 -15.69 -15.70 -15.93
CA PRO A 980 -14.66 -15.69 -14.91
C PRO A 980 -13.26 -15.36 -15.45
N GLY A 981 -12.98 -15.66 -16.72
CA GLY A 981 -11.64 -15.50 -17.31
C GLY A 981 -11.33 -14.11 -17.90
N VAL A 982 -12.35 -13.35 -18.32
CA VAL A 982 -12.15 -12.06 -18.98
C VAL A 982 -13.04 -10.98 -18.37
N VAL A 983 -14.36 -11.21 -18.30
CA VAL A 983 -15.33 -10.17 -17.91
C VAL A 983 -15.16 -9.73 -16.45
N ILE A 984 -15.13 -10.66 -15.49
CA ILE A 984 -14.98 -10.31 -14.07
C ILE A 984 -13.63 -9.63 -13.80
N PRO A 985 -12.48 -10.15 -14.28
CA PRO A 985 -11.19 -9.46 -14.14
C PRO A 985 -11.15 -8.05 -14.72
N MET A 986 -11.81 -7.81 -15.86
CA MET A 986 -11.92 -6.46 -16.45
C MET A 986 -12.68 -5.49 -15.52
N LEU A 987 -13.63 -5.99 -14.74
CA LEU A 987 -14.41 -5.21 -13.76
C LEU A 987 -13.77 -5.16 -12.37
N ALA A 988 -12.71 -5.93 -12.11
CA ALA A 988 -12.11 -6.07 -10.79
C ALA A 988 -11.65 -4.74 -10.17
N HIS A 989 -11.20 -3.79 -11.00
CA HIS A 989 -10.83 -2.44 -10.57
C HIS A 989 -12.02 -1.63 -10.00
N LYS A 990 -13.25 -1.95 -10.40
CA LYS A 990 -14.49 -1.33 -9.87
C LYS A 990 -15.02 -2.05 -8.63
N ILE A 991 -14.75 -3.35 -8.51
CA ILE A 991 -15.22 -4.17 -7.39
C ILE A 991 -14.40 -3.88 -6.12
N GLY A 992 -13.10 -3.58 -6.24
CA GLY A 992 -12.23 -3.11 -5.16
C GLY A 992 -11.80 -4.18 -4.15
N HIS A 993 -12.66 -5.17 -3.87
CA HIS A 993 -12.40 -6.24 -2.89
C HIS A 993 -12.09 -7.58 -3.57
N LEU A 994 -10.84 -7.73 -4.03
CA LEU A 994 -10.40 -8.89 -4.81
C LEU A 994 -10.52 -10.22 -4.06
N LYS A 995 -10.39 -10.21 -2.73
CA LYS A 995 -10.53 -11.43 -1.92
C LYS A 995 -11.87 -12.13 -2.16
N TRP A 996 -12.97 -11.38 -2.18
CA TRP A 996 -14.31 -11.96 -2.28
C TRP A 996 -14.57 -12.60 -3.65
N LEU A 997 -13.87 -12.17 -4.69
CA LEU A 997 -13.90 -12.83 -6.00
C LEU A 997 -13.26 -14.22 -5.95
N ILE A 998 -12.17 -14.40 -5.20
CA ILE A 998 -11.55 -15.73 -4.99
C ILE A 998 -12.48 -16.62 -4.18
N VAL A 999 -13.10 -16.08 -3.11
CA VAL A 999 -14.06 -16.83 -2.28
C VAL A 999 -15.26 -17.29 -3.11
N ALA A 1000 -15.81 -16.39 -3.94
CA ALA A 1000 -16.90 -16.72 -4.84
C ALA A 1000 -16.48 -17.77 -5.87
N GLY A 1001 -15.30 -17.61 -6.50
CA GLY A 1001 -14.77 -18.57 -7.45
C GLY A 1001 -14.59 -19.97 -6.84
N ALA A 1002 -13.93 -20.07 -5.69
CA ALA A 1002 -13.71 -21.35 -5.01
C ALA A 1002 -15.03 -21.99 -4.55
N GLY A 1003 -15.98 -21.19 -4.06
CA GLY A 1003 -17.31 -21.66 -3.66
C GLY A 1003 -18.14 -22.18 -4.84
N PHE A 1004 -18.19 -21.43 -5.94
CA PHE A 1004 -18.90 -21.86 -7.15
C PHE A 1004 -18.24 -23.11 -7.76
N GLN A 1005 -16.91 -23.17 -7.78
CA GLN A 1005 -16.20 -24.36 -8.24
C GLN A 1005 -16.59 -25.58 -7.41
N ALA A 1006 -16.60 -25.46 -6.07
CA ALA A 1006 -16.97 -26.56 -5.17
C ALA A 1006 -18.40 -27.05 -5.39
N VAL A 1007 -19.37 -26.12 -5.44
CA VAL A 1007 -20.79 -26.43 -5.57
C VAL A 1007 -21.09 -27.07 -6.91
N PHE A 1008 -20.64 -26.47 -8.01
CA PHE A 1008 -21.06 -26.89 -9.36
C PHE A 1008 -20.29 -28.11 -9.87
N ILE A 1009 -19.03 -28.31 -9.47
CA ILE A 1009 -18.33 -29.57 -9.74
C ILE A 1009 -18.99 -30.71 -8.95
N GLY A 1010 -19.30 -30.51 -7.66
CA GLY A 1010 -20.01 -31.51 -6.86
C GLY A 1010 -21.40 -31.84 -7.43
N ALA A 1011 -22.14 -30.82 -7.89
CA ALA A 1011 -23.42 -30.99 -8.56
C ALA A 1011 -23.31 -31.76 -9.89
N GLY A 1012 -22.12 -31.80 -10.51
CA GLY A 1012 -21.83 -32.64 -11.68
C GLY A 1012 -22.12 -34.12 -11.45
N ALA A 1013 -22.06 -34.61 -10.20
CA ALA A 1013 -22.45 -35.98 -9.86
C ALA A 1013 -23.92 -36.31 -10.20
N ALA A 1014 -24.80 -35.30 -10.24
CA ALA A 1014 -26.22 -35.46 -10.57
C ALA A 1014 -26.49 -35.47 -12.08
N THR A 1015 -25.51 -35.09 -12.90
CA THR A 1015 -25.67 -35.02 -14.37
C THR A 1015 -25.24 -36.29 -15.07
N VAL A 1016 -24.68 -37.23 -14.30
CA VAL A 1016 -24.15 -38.48 -14.80
C VAL A 1016 -25.26 -39.52 -14.99
N ALA A 1017 -26.01 -39.39 -16.09
CA ALA A 1017 -27.01 -40.36 -16.53
C ALA A 1017 -27.14 -40.31 -18.07
N PRO A 1018 -27.39 -41.44 -18.77
CA PRO A 1018 -27.44 -41.52 -20.23
C PRO A 1018 -28.41 -40.51 -20.89
N ASN A 1019 -29.45 -40.10 -20.18
CA ASN A 1019 -30.51 -39.20 -20.68
C ASN A 1019 -30.37 -37.74 -20.21
N HIS A 1020 -29.30 -37.39 -19.48
CA HIS A 1020 -29.09 -36.05 -18.91
C HIS A 1020 -28.07 -35.21 -19.70
N LYS A 1021 -28.03 -35.40 -21.03
CA LYS A 1021 -27.03 -34.80 -21.94
C LYS A 1021 -26.92 -33.27 -21.81
N LEU A 1022 -28.04 -32.56 -21.65
CA LEU A 1022 -28.02 -31.10 -21.44
C LEU A 1022 -27.52 -30.72 -20.04
N ALA A 1023 -27.92 -31.45 -18.99
CA ALA A 1023 -27.40 -31.19 -17.65
C ALA A 1023 -25.88 -31.41 -17.58
N TRP A 1024 -25.39 -32.46 -18.26
CA TRP A 1024 -23.95 -32.72 -18.42
C TRP A 1024 -23.21 -31.56 -19.09
N ALA A 1025 -23.83 -30.93 -20.10
CA ALA A 1025 -23.25 -29.78 -20.78
C ALA A 1025 -23.23 -28.51 -19.90
N PHE A 1026 -24.24 -28.26 -19.05
CA PHE A 1026 -24.39 -26.98 -18.34
C PHE A 1026 -23.92 -26.94 -16.89
N VAL A 1027 -23.99 -28.03 -16.12
CA VAL A 1027 -23.65 -27.98 -14.68
C VAL A 1027 -22.13 -27.92 -14.46
N PRO A 1028 -21.31 -28.81 -15.05
CA PRO A 1028 -19.86 -28.67 -15.01
C PRO A 1028 -19.37 -27.37 -15.67
N ALA A 1029 -20.12 -26.85 -16.65
CA ALA A 1029 -19.79 -25.60 -17.34
C ALA A 1029 -19.68 -24.40 -16.41
N ILE A 1030 -20.45 -24.36 -15.34
CA ILE A 1030 -20.39 -23.25 -14.37
C ILE A 1030 -19.19 -23.40 -13.45
N GLY A 1031 -18.91 -24.63 -12.99
CA GLY A 1031 -17.92 -24.92 -11.96
C GLY A 1031 -16.48 -24.95 -12.47
N VAL A 1032 -16.21 -25.70 -13.54
CA VAL A 1032 -14.84 -25.93 -14.04
C VAL A 1032 -14.11 -24.61 -14.37
N PRO A 1033 -14.72 -23.64 -15.08
CA PRO A 1033 -14.03 -22.40 -15.44
C PRO A 1033 -13.79 -21.41 -14.29
N MET A 1034 -14.36 -21.63 -13.09
CA MET A 1034 -14.11 -20.76 -11.93
C MET A 1034 -12.65 -20.79 -11.44
N PHE A 1035 -11.89 -21.81 -11.84
CA PHE A 1035 -10.45 -21.83 -11.70
C PHE A 1035 -9.78 -20.60 -12.33
N LEU A 1036 -10.27 -20.12 -13.47
CA LEU A 1036 -9.70 -18.94 -14.16
C LEU A 1036 -9.83 -17.70 -13.28
N LEU A 1037 -10.99 -17.51 -12.64
CA LEU A 1037 -11.21 -16.40 -11.72
C LEU A 1037 -10.26 -16.48 -10.51
N CYS A 1038 -10.16 -17.65 -9.88
CA CYS A 1038 -9.27 -17.86 -8.74
C CYS A 1038 -7.81 -17.59 -9.12
N THR A 1039 -7.40 -18.03 -10.31
CA THR A 1039 -6.05 -17.86 -10.84
C THR A 1039 -5.74 -16.39 -11.10
N ILE A 1040 -6.55 -15.70 -11.90
CA ILE A 1040 -6.32 -14.31 -12.30
C ILE A 1040 -6.31 -13.39 -11.09
N VAL A 1041 -7.31 -13.53 -10.23
CA VAL A 1041 -7.42 -12.70 -9.04
C VAL A 1041 -6.34 -13.08 -8.03
N GLY A 1042 -5.95 -14.35 -7.94
CA GLY A 1042 -4.83 -14.81 -7.12
C GLY A 1042 -3.50 -14.17 -7.51
N TYR A 1043 -3.17 -14.13 -8.81
CA TYR A 1043 -2.00 -13.43 -9.33
C TYR A 1043 -2.05 -11.92 -9.02
N ALA A 1044 -3.21 -11.29 -9.21
CA ALA A 1044 -3.39 -9.89 -8.87
C ALA A 1044 -3.18 -9.62 -7.37
N VAL A 1045 -3.79 -10.42 -6.49
CA VAL A 1045 -3.67 -10.31 -5.03
C VAL A 1045 -2.22 -10.49 -4.58
N ALA A 1046 -1.51 -11.49 -5.12
CA ALA A 1046 -0.10 -11.69 -4.78
C ALA A 1046 0.79 -10.54 -5.25
N SER A 1047 0.53 -10.00 -6.44
CA SER A 1047 1.30 -8.86 -6.97
C SER A 1047 1.23 -7.63 -6.07
N LEU A 1048 0.13 -7.50 -5.32
CA LEU A 1048 -0.14 -6.37 -4.43
C LEU A 1048 0.39 -6.59 -3.01
N HIS A 1049 0.59 -7.84 -2.56
CA HIS A 1049 1.10 -8.15 -1.22
C HIS A 1049 2.60 -8.43 -1.17
N VAL A 1050 3.15 -9.02 -2.24
CA VAL A 1050 4.55 -9.46 -2.28
C VAL A 1050 5.47 -8.27 -2.55
N PRO A 1051 6.59 -8.12 -1.82
CA PRO A 1051 7.61 -7.11 -2.12
C PRO A 1051 8.11 -7.22 -3.56
N HIS A 1052 8.33 -6.08 -4.22
CA HIS A 1052 8.72 -6.06 -5.64
C HIS A 1052 9.99 -6.86 -5.95
N ALA A 1053 10.95 -6.91 -5.02
CA ALA A 1053 12.17 -7.71 -5.15
C ALA A 1053 11.92 -9.23 -5.28
N HIS A 1054 10.77 -9.73 -4.79
CA HIS A 1054 10.38 -11.14 -4.89
C HIS A 1054 9.23 -11.37 -5.87
N LEU A 1055 8.85 -10.35 -6.65
CA LEU A 1055 7.68 -10.42 -7.52
C LEU A 1055 7.85 -11.53 -8.57
N GLY A 1056 9.01 -11.62 -9.23
CA GLY A 1056 9.29 -12.68 -10.20
C GLY A 1056 9.15 -14.08 -9.60
N VAL A 1057 9.83 -14.34 -8.48
CA VAL A 1057 9.78 -15.63 -7.76
C VAL A 1057 8.35 -15.97 -7.29
N ALA A 1058 7.61 -15.01 -6.75
CA ALA A 1058 6.25 -15.24 -6.27
C ALA A 1058 5.26 -15.58 -7.40
N MET A 1059 5.37 -14.91 -8.55
CA MET A 1059 4.57 -15.26 -9.73
C MET A 1059 4.93 -16.65 -10.25
N GLY A 1060 6.23 -16.99 -10.27
CA GLY A 1060 6.71 -18.33 -10.59
C GLY A 1060 6.08 -19.40 -9.69
N LEU A 1061 6.13 -19.20 -8.37
CA LEU A 1061 5.56 -20.14 -7.39
C LEU A 1061 4.05 -20.35 -7.52
N LEU A 1062 3.27 -19.28 -7.75
CA LEU A 1062 1.83 -19.42 -8.02
C LEU A 1062 1.58 -20.30 -9.23
N GLY A 1063 2.34 -20.09 -10.30
CA GLY A 1063 2.29 -20.90 -11.50
C GLY A 1063 2.72 -22.34 -11.31
N THR A 1064 3.77 -22.57 -10.53
CA THR A 1064 4.24 -23.90 -10.14
C THR A 1064 3.16 -24.65 -9.37
N PHE A 1065 2.57 -24.06 -8.32
CA PHE A 1065 1.55 -24.74 -7.51
C PHE A 1065 0.25 -24.97 -8.27
N ARG A 1066 -0.16 -24.01 -9.10
CA ARG A 1066 -1.30 -24.15 -10.03
C ARG A 1066 -1.11 -25.35 -10.97
N SER A 1067 0.07 -25.45 -11.60
CA SER A 1067 0.34 -26.48 -12.62
C SER A 1067 0.68 -27.84 -12.00
N ALA A 1068 1.39 -27.85 -10.86
CA ALA A 1068 1.67 -29.06 -10.08
C ALA A 1068 0.37 -29.68 -9.53
N GLY A 1069 -0.53 -28.85 -9.00
CA GLY A 1069 -1.86 -29.29 -8.59
C GLY A 1069 -2.63 -29.90 -9.76
N GLY A 1070 -2.57 -29.27 -10.93
CA GLY A 1070 -3.13 -29.80 -12.16
C GLY A 1070 -2.53 -31.14 -12.61
N ALA A 1071 -1.21 -31.31 -12.53
CA ALA A 1071 -0.54 -32.59 -12.86
C ALA A 1071 -0.94 -33.71 -11.89
N VAL A 1072 -0.97 -33.41 -10.59
CA VAL A 1072 -1.44 -34.34 -9.54
C VAL A 1072 -2.90 -34.70 -9.76
N GLY A 1073 -3.76 -33.72 -10.07
CA GLY A 1073 -5.17 -33.93 -10.35
C GLY A 1073 -5.39 -34.82 -11.56
N ASN A 1074 -4.71 -34.54 -12.67
CA ASN A 1074 -4.80 -35.34 -13.87
C ASN A 1074 -4.40 -36.80 -13.61
N ALA A 1075 -3.27 -37.04 -12.95
CA ALA A 1075 -2.83 -38.40 -12.61
C ALA A 1075 -3.82 -39.09 -11.65
N MET A 1076 -4.15 -38.45 -10.54
CA MET A 1076 -4.99 -39.03 -9.48
C MET A 1076 -6.42 -39.30 -9.97
N PHE A 1077 -7.07 -38.31 -10.56
CA PHE A 1077 -8.46 -38.44 -10.99
C PHE A 1077 -8.62 -39.38 -12.19
N ASN A 1078 -7.66 -39.41 -13.12
CA ASN A 1078 -7.67 -40.38 -14.19
C ASN A 1078 -7.48 -41.81 -13.65
N SER A 1079 -6.50 -42.05 -12.76
CA SER A 1079 -6.31 -43.38 -12.15
C SER A 1079 -7.53 -43.84 -11.35
N ILE A 1080 -8.15 -42.94 -10.57
CA ILE A 1080 -9.39 -43.25 -9.83
C ILE A 1080 -10.53 -43.60 -10.79
N PHE A 1081 -10.71 -42.81 -11.84
CA PHE A 1081 -11.74 -43.04 -12.84
C PHE A 1081 -11.56 -44.40 -13.53
N GLN A 1082 -10.35 -44.72 -14.01
CA GLN A 1082 -10.07 -45.99 -14.69
C GLN A 1082 -10.27 -47.20 -13.77
N ASN A 1083 -9.77 -47.14 -12.54
CA ASN A 1083 -9.95 -48.22 -11.57
C ASN A 1083 -11.43 -48.45 -11.25
N LYS A 1084 -12.22 -47.38 -11.07
CA LYS A 1084 -13.66 -47.49 -10.82
C LYS A 1084 -14.46 -47.93 -12.04
N PHE A 1085 -14.07 -47.53 -13.23
CA PHE A 1085 -14.67 -48.06 -14.44
C PHE A 1085 -14.43 -49.58 -14.55
N ASN A 1086 -13.21 -50.04 -14.28
CA ASN A 1086 -12.87 -51.47 -14.29
C ASN A 1086 -13.67 -52.26 -13.23
N ASP A 1087 -13.92 -51.69 -12.05
CA ASP A 1087 -14.78 -52.28 -11.02
C ASP A 1087 -16.24 -52.47 -11.51
N TYR A 1088 -16.77 -51.49 -12.27
CA TYR A 1088 -18.19 -51.46 -12.65
C TYR A 1088 -18.49 -52.12 -13.99
N VAL A 1089 -17.59 -52.05 -14.97
CA VAL A 1089 -17.87 -52.51 -16.34
C VAL A 1089 -18.11 -54.02 -16.40
N GLY A 1090 -17.36 -54.80 -15.63
CA GLY A 1090 -17.57 -56.25 -15.53
C GLY A 1090 -18.96 -56.56 -14.97
N GLU A 1091 -19.35 -55.94 -13.86
CA GLU A 1091 -20.66 -56.14 -13.23
C GLU A 1091 -21.81 -55.82 -14.20
N GLU A 1092 -21.78 -54.65 -14.83
CA GLU A 1092 -22.87 -54.17 -15.68
C GLU A 1092 -22.96 -54.95 -17.00
N VAL A 1093 -21.82 -55.22 -17.65
CA VAL A 1093 -21.77 -55.95 -18.93
C VAL A 1093 -22.14 -57.42 -18.73
N VAL A 1094 -21.66 -58.08 -17.66
CA VAL A 1094 -22.05 -59.47 -17.35
C VAL A 1094 -23.56 -59.56 -17.09
N LYS A 1095 -24.11 -58.63 -16.30
CA LYS A 1095 -25.54 -58.57 -16.02
C LYS A 1095 -26.36 -58.40 -17.30
N ALA A 1096 -25.95 -57.51 -18.19
CA ALA A 1096 -26.61 -57.28 -19.49
C ALA A 1096 -26.47 -58.47 -20.46
N ALA A 1097 -25.28 -59.08 -20.54
CA ALA A 1097 -24.99 -60.21 -21.42
C ALA A 1097 -25.80 -61.46 -21.02
N LEU A 1098 -25.81 -61.80 -19.73
CA LEU A 1098 -26.56 -62.96 -19.21
C LEU A 1098 -28.08 -62.74 -19.31
N ALA A 1099 -28.57 -61.53 -19.03
CA ALA A 1099 -29.98 -61.18 -19.21
C ALA A 1099 -30.42 -61.26 -20.68
N SER A 1100 -29.49 -61.09 -21.61
CA SER A 1100 -29.70 -61.20 -23.05
C SER A 1100 -29.51 -62.63 -23.60
N GLY A 1101 -29.22 -63.61 -22.74
CA GLY A 1101 -29.09 -65.02 -23.13
C GLY A 1101 -27.74 -65.40 -23.75
N LEU A 1102 -26.69 -64.58 -23.61
CA LEU A 1102 -25.34 -64.91 -24.11
C LEU A 1102 -24.64 -65.93 -23.21
N ASN A 1103 -23.76 -66.75 -23.80
CA ASN A 1103 -23.06 -67.83 -23.11
C ASN A 1103 -22.03 -67.28 -22.10
N PRO A 1104 -22.05 -67.72 -20.82
CA PRO A 1104 -21.06 -67.33 -19.82
C PRO A 1104 -19.59 -67.58 -20.23
N ALA A 1105 -19.33 -68.58 -21.09
CA ALA A 1105 -17.97 -68.89 -21.55
C ALA A 1105 -17.35 -67.79 -22.43
N ASP A 1106 -18.18 -66.97 -23.09
CA ASP A 1106 -17.74 -65.92 -24.01
C ASP A 1106 -17.51 -64.57 -23.31
N LEU A 1107 -17.75 -64.47 -22.00
CA LEU A 1107 -17.65 -63.21 -21.23
C LEU A 1107 -16.26 -62.56 -21.33
N GLY A 1108 -15.20 -63.36 -21.42
CA GLY A 1108 -13.82 -62.87 -21.59
C GLY A 1108 -13.58 -62.11 -22.91
N ALA A 1109 -14.39 -62.38 -23.95
CA ALA A 1109 -14.36 -61.67 -25.22
C ALA A 1109 -15.45 -60.58 -25.30
N ILE A 1110 -16.62 -60.80 -24.67
CA ILE A 1110 -17.75 -59.86 -24.68
C ILE A 1110 -17.40 -58.55 -23.97
N ILE A 1111 -16.74 -58.60 -22.80
CA ILE A 1111 -16.43 -57.39 -22.02
C ILE A 1111 -15.52 -56.42 -22.80
N PRO A 1112 -14.32 -56.82 -23.26
CA PRO A 1112 -13.46 -55.93 -24.05
C PRO A 1112 -14.12 -55.53 -25.37
N GLY A 1113 -14.86 -56.42 -26.03
CA GLY A 1113 -15.57 -56.12 -27.27
C GLY A 1113 -16.71 -55.10 -27.10
N ALA A 1114 -17.44 -55.13 -25.98
CA ALA A 1114 -18.48 -54.16 -25.68
C ALA A 1114 -17.90 -52.76 -25.42
N ILE A 1115 -16.72 -52.69 -24.78
CA ILE A 1115 -16.00 -51.44 -24.53
C ILE A 1115 -15.59 -50.78 -25.85
N THR A 1116 -14.97 -51.55 -26.77
CA THR A 1116 -14.55 -51.01 -28.07
C THR A 1116 -15.73 -50.73 -28.99
N TYR A 1117 -16.82 -51.49 -28.89
CA TYR A 1117 -18.06 -51.23 -29.63
C TYR A 1117 -18.76 -49.92 -29.20
N ASN A 1118 -18.62 -49.50 -27.94
CA ASN A 1118 -19.13 -48.21 -27.47
C ASN A 1118 -18.44 -47.01 -28.16
N LEU A 1119 -17.22 -47.21 -28.68
CA LEU A 1119 -16.43 -46.19 -29.39
C LEU A 1119 -16.59 -46.26 -30.92
N ASP A 1120 -17.58 -47.02 -31.41
CA ASP A 1120 -17.82 -47.26 -32.84
C ASP A 1120 -16.60 -47.85 -33.59
N ILE A 1121 -15.75 -48.60 -32.89
CA ILE A 1121 -14.63 -49.31 -33.51
C ILE A 1121 -15.18 -50.52 -34.30
N PRO A 1122 -14.96 -50.60 -35.63
CA PRO A 1122 -15.43 -51.72 -36.45
C PRO A 1122 -14.92 -53.08 -35.96
N GLY A 1123 -15.71 -54.15 -36.11
CA GLY A 1123 -15.28 -55.52 -35.77
C GLY A 1123 -15.35 -55.90 -34.28
N SER A 1124 -15.65 -54.97 -33.37
CA SER A 1124 -15.53 -55.13 -31.91
C SER A 1124 -16.34 -56.27 -31.25
N LEU A 1125 -17.41 -56.75 -31.88
CA LEU A 1125 -18.29 -57.82 -31.37
C LEU A 1125 -18.57 -58.89 -32.44
N GLU A 1126 -17.76 -58.92 -33.50
CA GLU A 1126 -17.91 -59.90 -34.58
C GLU A 1126 -17.39 -61.28 -34.15
N GLY A 1127 -18.10 -62.35 -34.54
CA GLY A 1127 -17.71 -63.73 -34.22
C GLY A 1127 -18.29 -64.32 -32.92
N ILE A 1128 -19.04 -63.54 -32.12
CA ILE A 1128 -19.72 -64.03 -30.91
C ILE A 1128 -21.10 -64.61 -31.27
N ALA A 1129 -21.37 -65.87 -30.92
CA ALA A 1129 -22.62 -66.55 -31.23
C ALA A 1129 -23.82 -65.93 -30.47
N GLY A 1130 -24.94 -65.71 -31.15
CA GLY A 1130 -26.15 -65.11 -30.55
C GLY A 1130 -26.19 -63.58 -30.51
N MET A 1131 -25.20 -62.90 -31.12
CA MET A 1131 -25.09 -61.44 -31.08
C MET A 1131 -26.01 -60.71 -32.08
N THR A 1132 -27.17 -60.20 -31.63
CA THR A 1132 -28.10 -59.37 -32.45
C THR A 1132 -27.83 -57.86 -32.29
N PRO A 1133 -28.34 -57.00 -33.20
CA PRO A 1133 -28.25 -55.54 -33.03
C PRO A 1133 -28.80 -55.03 -31.69
N GLU A 1134 -29.93 -55.58 -31.23
CA GLU A 1134 -30.57 -55.20 -29.97
C GLU A 1134 -29.69 -55.56 -28.75
N ILE A 1135 -28.99 -56.70 -28.81
CA ILE A 1135 -28.06 -57.13 -27.77
C ILE A 1135 -26.83 -56.21 -27.76
N ARG A 1136 -26.31 -55.83 -28.93
CA ARG A 1136 -25.20 -54.86 -29.03
C ARG A 1136 -25.54 -53.50 -28.41
N ASP A 1137 -26.74 -53.00 -28.67
CA ASP A 1137 -27.23 -51.75 -28.06
C ASP A 1137 -27.40 -51.87 -26.54
N THR A 1138 -27.86 -53.03 -26.07
CA THR A 1138 -27.99 -53.33 -24.63
C THR A 1138 -26.62 -53.36 -23.94
N LEU A 1139 -25.62 -54.00 -24.55
CA LEU A 1139 -24.24 -54.03 -24.06
C LEU A 1139 -23.61 -52.62 -24.07
N ARG A 1140 -23.85 -51.84 -25.12
CA ARG A 1140 -23.43 -50.43 -25.20
C ARG A 1140 -24.04 -49.59 -24.08
N ALA A 1141 -25.33 -49.75 -23.81
CA ALA A 1141 -26.01 -49.06 -22.71
C ALA A 1141 -25.41 -49.45 -21.34
N ALA A 1142 -25.08 -50.72 -21.13
CA ALA A 1142 -24.43 -51.20 -19.91
C ALA A 1142 -23.03 -50.58 -19.72
N VAL A 1143 -22.21 -50.52 -20.78
CA VAL A 1143 -20.90 -49.86 -20.76
C VAL A 1143 -21.04 -48.36 -20.44
N ARG A 1144 -21.98 -47.66 -21.08
CA ARG A 1144 -22.27 -46.24 -20.82
C ARG A 1144 -22.72 -45.99 -19.37
N PHE A 1145 -23.50 -46.92 -18.81
CA PHE A 1145 -23.92 -46.86 -17.41
C PHE A 1145 -22.76 -47.09 -16.44
N ALA A 1146 -21.86 -48.03 -16.73
CA ALA A 1146 -20.64 -48.25 -15.96
C ALA A 1146 -19.74 -47.00 -15.95
N TYR A 1147 -19.54 -46.36 -17.11
CA TYR A 1147 -18.86 -45.06 -17.19
C TYR A 1147 -19.56 -44.00 -16.34
N GLY A 1148 -20.90 -43.96 -16.37
CA GLY A 1148 -21.65 -43.02 -15.55
C GLY A 1148 -21.46 -43.24 -14.04
N ARG A 1149 -21.40 -44.48 -13.58
CA ARG A 1149 -21.08 -44.78 -12.17
C ARG A 1149 -19.68 -44.31 -11.79
N ALA A 1150 -18.69 -44.51 -12.68
CA ALA A 1150 -17.31 -44.07 -12.46
C ALA A 1150 -17.19 -42.54 -12.40
N PHE A 1151 -17.80 -41.82 -13.34
CA PHE A 1151 -17.82 -40.34 -13.34
C PHE A 1151 -18.55 -39.77 -12.12
N LYS A 1152 -19.66 -40.39 -11.69
CA LYS A 1152 -20.37 -39.95 -10.48
C LYS A 1152 -19.48 -40.02 -9.24
N PHE A 1153 -18.73 -41.11 -9.08
CA PHE A 1153 -17.76 -41.26 -8.00
C PHE A 1153 -16.63 -40.22 -8.10
N LEU A 1154 -16.14 -39.98 -9.32
CA LEU A 1154 -15.14 -38.95 -9.58
C LEU A 1154 -15.62 -37.56 -9.11
N PHE A 1155 -16.85 -37.15 -9.41
CA PHE A 1155 -17.35 -35.85 -8.92
C PHE A 1155 -17.43 -35.78 -7.40
N TYR A 1156 -17.82 -36.85 -6.72
CA TYR A 1156 -17.81 -36.86 -5.25
C TYR A 1156 -16.42 -36.72 -4.64
N ILE A 1157 -15.39 -37.33 -5.23
CA ILE A 1157 -14.04 -37.23 -4.66
C ILE A 1157 -13.45 -35.81 -4.77
N THR A 1158 -13.96 -34.97 -5.68
CA THR A 1158 -13.50 -33.57 -5.79
C THR A 1158 -14.04 -32.67 -4.66
N ILE A 1159 -15.14 -33.05 -3.99
CA ILE A 1159 -15.83 -32.20 -2.99
C ILE A 1159 -14.92 -31.89 -1.78
N PRO A 1160 -14.29 -32.87 -1.10
CA PRO A 1160 -13.45 -32.59 0.06
C PRO A 1160 -12.30 -31.62 -0.25
N PHE A 1161 -11.65 -31.79 -1.40
CA PHE A 1161 -10.59 -30.89 -1.83
C PHE A 1161 -11.12 -29.48 -2.07
N SER A 1162 -12.22 -29.36 -2.81
CA SER A 1162 -12.84 -28.06 -3.10
C SER A 1162 -13.31 -27.32 -1.84
N VAL A 1163 -13.78 -28.04 -0.81
CA VAL A 1163 -14.12 -27.46 0.50
C VAL A 1163 -12.88 -26.88 1.20
N VAL A 1164 -11.73 -27.57 1.14
CA VAL A 1164 -10.47 -27.03 1.68
C VAL A 1164 -10.08 -25.74 0.97
N ALA A 1165 -10.15 -25.70 -0.37
CA ALA A 1165 -9.88 -24.47 -1.13
C ALA A 1165 -10.82 -23.32 -0.72
N PHE A 1166 -12.12 -23.60 -0.57
CA PHE A 1166 -13.10 -22.62 -0.12
C PHE A 1166 -12.77 -22.07 1.28
N ILE A 1167 -12.49 -22.95 2.25
CA ILE A 1167 -12.13 -22.54 3.62
C ILE A 1167 -10.85 -21.70 3.62
N CYS A 1168 -9.80 -22.13 2.90
CA CYS A 1168 -8.57 -21.37 2.78
C CYS A 1168 -8.79 -19.99 2.16
N SER A 1169 -9.68 -19.88 1.17
CA SER A 1169 -9.99 -18.61 0.52
C SER A 1169 -10.60 -17.57 1.47
N LEU A 1170 -11.35 -18.00 2.49
CA LEU A 1170 -11.95 -17.11 3.51
C LEU A 1170 -10.89 -16.40 4.37
N TRP A 1171 -9.69 -16.96 4.49
CA TRP A 1171 -8.62 -16.40 5.33
C TRP A 1171 -7.58 -15.57 4.57
N ILE A 1172 -7.67 -15.51 3.23
CA ILE A 1172 -6.85 -14.62 2.40
C ILE A 1172 -7.00 -13.17 2.89
N LYS A 1173 -5.88 -12.41 2.88
CA LYS A 1173 -5.87 -10.97 3.18
C LYS A 1173 -6.35 -10.20 1.93
N ASP A 1174 -7.26 -9.26 2.13
CA ASP A 1174 -7.78 -8.43 1.03
C ASP A 1174 -6.77 -7.33 0.65
N PRO A 1175 -6.34 -7.23 -0.63
CA PRO A 1175 -5.39 -6.22 -1.07
C PRO A 1175 -6.02 -4.85 -1.40
N HIS A 1176 -7.29 -4.58 -1.06
CA HIS A 1176 -7.97 -3.32 -1.42
C HIS A 1176 -7.15 -2.06 -1.09
N GLU A 1177 -6.43 -2.03 0.05
CA GLU A 1177 -5.54 -0.93 0.46
C GLU A 1177 -4.38 -0.67 -0.52
N HIS A 1178 -4.05 -1.66 -1.36
CA HIS A 1178 -2.96 -1.63 -2.33
C HIS A 1178 -3.42 -1.35 -3.77
N MET A 1179 -4.72 -1.24 -4.04
CA MET A 1179 -5.28 -0.97 -5.38
C MET A 1179 -5.15 0.52 -5.79
N THR A 1180 -3.90 0.97 -5.97
CA THR A 1180 -3.50 2.35 -6.22
C THR A 1180 -3.31 2.68 -7.73
N ASN A 1181 -2.99 3.94 -8.09
CA ASN A 1181 -2.53 4.25 -9.47
C ASN A 1181 -1.03 4.05 -9.67
N HIS A 1182 -0.32 3.49 -8.69
CA HIS A 1182 1.13 3.29 -8.78
C HIS A 1182 1.51 2.31 -9.88
N VAL A 1183 2.47 2.67 -10.73
CA VAL A 1183 3.11 1.79 -11.72
C VAL A 1183 4.50 1.42 -11.21
N ALA A 1184 4.82 0.13 -11.13
CA ALA A 1184 6.06 -0.32 -10.50
C ALA A 1184 7.30 -0.13 -11.38
N ALA A 1185 7.18 -0.22 -12.70
CA ALA A 1185 8.25 0.06 -13.66
C ALA A 1185 7.70 0.57 -15.01
N ALA A 1186 8.20 1.70 -15.50
CA ALA A 1186 7.79 2.26 -16.79
C ALA A 1186 8.49 1.57 -17.98
N MET A 1187 7.78 1.42 -19.11
CA MET A 1187 8.33 0.87 -20.36
C MET A 1187 9.25 1.92 -21.02
N LEU A 1188 10.46 1.52 -21.46
CA LEU A 1188 11.45 2.44 -22.02
C LEU A 1188 11.12 2.80 -23.48
N SER A 1189 11.45 4.04 -23.90
CA SER A 1189 11.39 4.43 -25.31
C SER A 1189 12.54 3.80 -26.12
N ARG A 1190 12.26 3.39 -27.37
CA ARG A 1190 13.23 2.73 -28.26
C ARG A 1190 14.40 3.69 -28.55
N GLY A 1191 15.55 3.48 -27.91
CA GLY A 1191 16.76 4.30 -28.08
C GLY A 1191 17.47 4.73 -26.78
N ALA A 1192 16.77 4.71 -25.63
CA ALA A 1192 17.35 5.07 -24.33
C ALA A 1192 18.44 4.08 -23.86
N GLU A 1193 18.34 2.81 -24.25
CA GLU A 1193 19.25 1.74 -23.82
C GLU A 1193 20.69 1.92 -24.34
N LYS A 1194 20.89 2.58 -25.49
CA LYS A 1194 22.24 2.87 -26.03
C LYS A 1194 23.00 3.96 -25.27
N ARG A 1195 22.30 4.82 -24.50
CA ARG A 1195 22.95 5.88 -23.69
C ARG A 1195 23.37 5.40 -22.30
N LEU A 1196 22.91 4.22 -21.86
CA LEU A 1196 23.25 3.65 -20.55
C LEU A 1196 24.56 2.82 -20.56
N HIS A 1197 25.08 2.47 -21.74
CA HIS A 1197 26.23 1.56 -21.88
C HIS A 1197 27.42 2.13 -22.67
N GLY A 1198 27.49 3.45 -22.90
CA GLY A 1198 28.61 4.08 -23.61
C GLY A 1198 29.25 5.22 -22.82
N ASP A 1199 30.56 5.14 -22.60
CA ASP A 1199 31.41 6.17 -22.02
C ASP A 1199 31.19 7.55 -22.68
N GLY A 1200 30.65 8.51 -21.93
CA GLY A 1200 30.53 9.90 -22.36
C GLY A 1200 29.97 10.79 -21.24
N PRO A 1201 30.54 11.99 -20.99
CA PRO A 1201 30.07 12.85 -19.91
C PRO A 1201 28.85 13.66 -20.37
N GLY A 1202 27.74 13.52 -19.63
CA GLY A 1202 26.62 14.46 -19.66
C GLY A 1202 25.45 14.08 -20.59
N SER A 1203 24.30 13.76 -20.01
CA SER A 1203 22.99 14.32 -20.39
C SER A 1203 21.89 13.78 -19.46
N SER A 1204 21.14 14.69 -18.88
CA SER A 1204 20.08 14.50 -17.89
C SER A 1204 18.68 14.38 -18.51
N ASP A 1205 18.56 13.78 -19.69
CA ASP A 1205 17.27 13.59 -20.37
C ASP A 1205 17.16 12.16 -20.92
N VAL A 1206 16.54 11.29 -20.12
CA VAL A 1206 16.04 9.99 -20.58
C VAL A 1206 14.53 10.12 -20.74
N GLU A 1207 14.07 10.17 -22.00
CA GLU A 1207 12.65 10.20 -22.37
C GLU A 1207 11.95 8.91 -21.92
N VAL A 1208 11.18 9.01 -20.83
CA VAL A 1208 10.29 7.96 -20.34
C VAL A 1208 9.02 7.97 -21.19
N ALA A 1209 8.67 6.83 -21.78
CA ALA A 1209 7.47 6.68 -22.60
C ALA A 1209 6.21 6.57 -21.72
N THR A 1210 5.83 7.65 -21.04
CA THR A 1210 4.53 7.77 -20.38
C THR A 1210 3.90 9.13 -20.64
N VAL A 1211 3.85 9.58 -21.90
CA VAL A 1211 2.90 10.59 -22.39
C VAL A 1211 2.67 10.29 -23.87
N GLU A 1212 1.44 10.46 -24.37
CA GLU A 1212 1.20 10.55 -25.81
C GLU A 1212 2.21 11.52 -26.43
N ASP A 1213 2.91 11.04 -27.46
CA ASP A 1213 3.75 11.82 -28.37
C ASP A 1213 2.87 12.92 -28.99
N ARG A 1214 2.72 14.07 -28.31
CA ARG A 1214 2.23 15.30 -28.93
C ARG A 1214 3.32 15.77 -29.88
N ARG A 1215 3.33 15.17 -31.06
CA ARG A 1215 3.96 15.79 -32.23
C ARG A 1215 3.16 17.05 -32.52
N GLU A 1216 3.70 18.19 -32.09
CA GLU A 1216 3.30 19.46 -32.66
C GLU A 1216 3.51 19.40 -34.19
N PRO A 1217 2.53 19.85 -34.99
CA PRO A 1217 2.75 19.98 -36.42
C PRO A 1217 3.80 21.07 -36.63
N LYS A 1218 4.89 20.71 -37.32
CA LYS A 1218 5.85 21.68 -37.86
C LYS A 1218 5.10 22.71 -38.69
N THR A 1219 4.91 23.92 -38.15
CA THR A 1219 4.65 25.09 -38.97
C THR A 1219 5.99 25.59 -39.50
N ILE A 1220 6.13 25.50 -40.81
CA ILE A 1220 7.12 26.20 -41.63
C ILE A 1220 6.77 27.69 -41.55
N GLY A 1221 7.74 28.54 -41.20
CA GLY A 1221 7.58 30.00 -41.15
C GLY A 1221 8.55 30.64 -40.16
#